data_AF-A0A8B8ISD5-F1
#
_entry.id   AF-A0A8B8ISD5-F1
#
_cell.length_a   1.000
_cell.length_b   1.000
_cell.length_c   1.000
_cell.angle_alpha   90.00
_cell.angle_beta   90.00
_cell.angle_gamma   90.00
#
_symmetry.space_group_name_H-M   'P 1'
#
loop_
_entity.id
_entity.type
_entity.pdbx_description
1 polymer ?
#
loop_
_entity_poly.entity_id
_entity_poly.type
_entity_poly.pdbx_seq_one_letter_code
_entity_poly.pdbx_strand_id
1 'polypeptide(L)'
;MNKMYFGGVEGGATHSNLVICNESGKVVGKARGPGTNHWALGIEECAKRIIDMVHAAKEDAGIPLDQPIDSLGLTLSGCEQESSNADLAVRVQEKDGACAGAIYVASDTAGSLFTGAPNGGMVLIAGTGSNALLRTPDGQQYGCGGWGYLLGDEGGAYWIAHRAVKAIFDDEDGLLPSPHPTVRVWEVISEHFKAETRADLLPHAYKHFDKSHFAGLTAKLSKLAEQGDALSQHVFAGAGAALAAHAAALAERAHGARNGTSGALRVVCVGSVWNSWDALRPGVLKQLAARRVKIELELVRLKVSSAMGAAWLAAKHVNYSLPRDDSAFCEVFYTYRPDVNGKVNGTHNGKLDNGLQGCGFATGIVGYVSAKEKVSAASVISLSGRRDKYNFIADVVAVSAPSVVYIEIKDDRRRDIVTGQSITLSNGSGFIVKEDGLILTNAHVVVNKPNATVNVRLMDGSNHTGFVEDVDLKSDLATLRIPVKNLPTMKLGSSADIKPGEWVVAMGSPLALSNTVTAGVISSTQRASEELGLIGKDMVYIQTDAPITFGNSGGPLVNLDGEAIGINSMKVTSGISFAIPIDYVKEFLAKSKTKSPPVSRRYLGITMLSLTPNILFELRMRNPEMPSDIDHGILVWKVIIGSPAYNGGLQPGDIVTSINGSPVRSAGDLYSVLETAPGKLSMLIVRGKTRTTVTITPEIH
;
A
#
# COMPACT_ATOMS: atom_id res chain seq x y z
N MET A 1 -2.43 2.25 -47.96
CA MET A 1 -1.98 1.91 -46.60
C MET A 1 -3.11 2.29 -45.65
N ASN A 2 -3.49 1.43 -44.72
CA ASN A 2 -4.41 1.84 -43.65
C ASN A 2 -3.71 2.95 -42.85
N LYS A 3 -4.44 4.04 -42.56
CA LYS A 3 -3.96 5.08 -41.65
C LYS A 3 -3.80 4.48 -40.26
N MET A 4 -2.67 4.77 -39.62
CA MET A 4 -2.39 4.29 -38.26
C MET A 4 -2.61 5.42 -37.25
N TYR A 5 -3.10 5.07 -36.07
CA TYR A 5 -3.39 5.99 -34.99
C TYR A 5 -2.78 5.52 -33.67
N PHE A 6 -2.11 6.43 -32.97
CA PHE A 6 -1.44 6.16 -31.70
C PHE A 6 -1.98 7.11 -30.64
N GLY A 7 -2.64 6.55 -29.63
CA GLY A 7 -3.22 7.28 -28.52
C GLY A 7 -2.27 7.34 -27.34
N GLY A 8 -2.32 8.45 -26.60
CA GLY A 8 -1.61 8.61 -25.34
C GLY A 8 -2.46 9.33 -24.32
N VAL A 9 -2.41 8.87 -23.08
CA VAL A 9 -3.09 9.45 -21.92
C VAL A 9 -2.05 9.84 -20.88
N GLU A 10 -2.05 11.11 -20.50
CA GLU A 10 -1.41 11.61 -19.29
C GLU A 10 -2.49 11.75 -18.23
N GLY A 11 -2.33 11.08 -17.08
CA GLY A 11 -3.34 11.09 -16.03
C GLY A 11 -2.79 11.33 -14.64
N GLY A 12 -3.40 12.26 -13.92
CA GLY A 12 -3.07 12.58 -12.53
C GLY A 12 -4.25 12.41 -11.58
N ALA A 13 -4.11 12.94 -10.38
CA ALA A 13 -5.20 12.94 -9.37
C ALA A 13 -6.35 13.90 -9.72
N THR A 14 -6.06 15.01 -10.41
CA THR A 14 -7.02 16.11 -10.63
C THR A 14 -7.68 16.05 -12.01
N HIS A 15 -6.88 15.88 -13.06
CA HIS A 15 -7.33 15.85 -14.44
C HIS A 15 -6.43 14.93 -15.27
N SER A 16 -6.92 14.59 -16.46
CA SER A 16 -6.19 13.79 -17.44
C SER A 16 -6.34 14.41 -18.84
N ASN A 17 -5.33 14.22 -19.67
CA ASN A 17 -5.29 14.67 -21.06
C ASN A 17 -5.05 13.47 -21.98
N LEU A 18 -5.71 13.47 -23.13
CA LEU A 18 -5.52 12.45 -24.16
C LEU A 18 -5.18 13.12 -25.49
N VAL A 19 -4.25 12.51 -26.23
CA VAL A 19 -3.91 12.88 -27.61
C VAL A 19 -3.92 11.65 -28.51
N ILE A 20 -4.43 11.78 -29.72
CA ILE A 20 -4.32 10.78 -30.79
C ILE A 20 -3.44 11.36 -31.89
N CYS A 21 -2.39 10.64 -32.26
CA CYS A 21 -1.47 10.99 -33.33
C CYS A 21 -1.69 10.07 -34.54
N ASN A 22 -1.53 10.61 -35.76
CA ASN A 22 -1.46 9.78 -36.96
C ASN A 22 -0.03 9.22 -37.17
N GLU A 23 0.18 8.47 -38.25
CA GLU A 23 1.47 7.85 -38.61
C GLU A 23 2.65 8.83 -38.74
N SER A 24 2.37 10.12 -38.98
CA SER A 24 3.40 11.16 -39.08
C SER A 24 3.79 11.79 -37.73
N GLY A 25 3.17 11.37 -36.62
CA GLY A 25 3.35 12.00 -35.30
C GLY A 25 2.56 13.29 -35.11
N LYS A 26 1.68 13.65 -36.07
CA LYS A 26 0.81 14.83 -35.95
C LYS A 26 -0.39 14.48 -35.09
N VAL A 27 -0.68 15.32 -34.10
CA VAL A 27 -1.90 15.22 -33.29
C VAL A 27 -3.12 15.51 -34.15
N VAL A 28 -4.05 14.56 -34.20
CA VAL A 28 -5.31 14.62 -34.97
C VAL A 28 -6.54 14.63 -34.08
N GLY A 29 -6.44 14.16 -32.84
CA GLY A 29 -7.54 14.19 -31.86
C GLY A 29 -7.06 14.52 -30.46
N LYS A 30 -7.90 15.19 -29.67
CA LYS A 30 -7.62 15.54 -28.28
C LYS A 30 -8.84 15.36 -27.42
N ALA A 31 -8.63 14.97 -26.16
CA ALA A 31 -9.65 15.05 -25.13
C ALA A 31 -9.05 15.45 -23.79
N ARG A 32 -9.90 16.00 -22.93
CA ARG A 32 -9.59 16.29 -21.53
C ARG A 32 -10.62 15.62 -20.65
N GLY A 33 -10.17 15.03 -19.56
CA GLY A 33 -11.04 14.32 -18.63
C GLY A 33 -10.68 14.56 -17.17
N PRO A 34 -11.47 13.97 -16.26
CA PRO A 34 -11.18 13.99 -14.82
C PRO A 34 -9.93 13.16 -14.50
N GLY A 35 -9.44 13.26 -13.26
CA GLY A 35 -8.30 12.45 -12.80
C GLY A 35 -8.53 10.95 -12.97
N THR A 36 -7.44 10.21 -13.19
CA THR A 36 -7.43 8.75 -13.49
C THR A 36 -6.42 8.01 -12.62
N ASN A 37 -6.24 8.45 -11.36
CA ASN A 37 -5.45 7.69 -10.39
C ASN A 37 -6.30 6.54 -9.83
N HIS A 38 -5.95 5.31 -10.19
CA HIS A 38 -6.76 4.13 -9.86
C HIS A 38 -6.73 3.78 -8.36
N TRP A 39 -5.72 4.21 -7.60
CA TRP A 39 -5.69 4.00 -6.15
C TRP A 39 -6.76 4.82 -5.42
N ALA A 40 -7.15 5.97 -5.97
CA ALA A 40 -8.20 6.82 -5.41
C ALA A 40 -9.60 6.44 -5.92
N LEU A 41 -9.71 5.96 -7.16
CA LEU A 41 -11.00 5.76 -7.85
C LEU A 41 -11.46 4.31 -7.92
N GLY A 42 -10.52 3.36 -7.79
CA GLY A 42 -10.70 1.99 -8.25
C GLY A 42 -10.44 1.84 -9.75
N ILE A 43 -10.03 0.63 -10.16
CA ILE A 43 -9.69 0.30 -11.55
C ILE A 43 -10.90 0.45 -12.49
N GLU A 44 -12.11 0.12 -12.02
CA GLU A 44 -13.34 0.19 -12.84
C GLU A 44 -13.64 1.60 -13.35
N GLU A 45 -13.66 2.56 -12.42
CA GLU A 45 -13.98 3.94 -12.72
C GLU A 45 -12.83 4.59 -13.50
N CYS A 46 -11.58 4.21 -13.21
CA CYS A 46 -10.42 4.63 -14.00
C CYS A 46 -10.54 4.18 -15.46
N ALA A 47 -10.83 2.90 -15.70
CA ALA A 47 -10.99 2.35 -17.04
C ALA A 47 -12.14 3.03 -17.81
N LYS A 48 -13.28 3.27 -17.15
CA LYS A 48 -14.40 4.00 -17.72
C LYS A 48 -14.00 5.40 -18.18
N ARG A 49 -13.35 6.19 -17.31
CA ARG A 49 -12.89 7.54 -17.64
C ARG A 49 -11.92 7.57 -18.81
N ILE A 50 -11.05 6.56 -18.93
CA ILE A 50 -10.12 6.43 -20.05
C ILE A 50 -10.89 6.19 -21.35
N ILE A 51 -11.86 5.27 -21.34
CA ILE A 51 -12.69 4.96 -22.52
C ILE A 51 -13.49 6.19 -22.96
N ASP A 52 -14.12 6.90 -22.03
CA ASP A 52 -14.87 8.12 -22.31
C ASP A 52 -13.97 9.18 -23.00
N MET A 53 -12.73 9.34 -22.54
CA MET A 53 -11.76 10.23 -23.20
C MET A 53 -11.32 9.72 -24.58
N VAL A 54 -11.13 8.40 -24.76
CA VAL A 54 -10.77 7.81 -26.05
C VAL A 54 -11.87 8.07 -27.06
N HIS A 55 -13.13 7.88 -26.68
CA HIS A 55 -14.29 8.16 -27.54
C HIS A 55 -14.33 9.63 -27.95
N ALA A 56 -14.22 10.56 -26.99
CA ALA A 56 -14.20 11.98 -27.28
C ALA A 56 -13.03 12.39 -28.21
N ALA A 57 -11.85 11.79 -28.03
CA ALA A 57 -10.70 12.08 -28.88
C ALA A 57 -10.80 11.46 -30.27
N LYS A 58 -11.44 10.29 -30.42
CA LYS A 58 -11.75 9.69 -31.72
C LYS A 58 -12.76 10.54 -32.49
N GLU A 59 -13.80 11.03 -31.82
CA GLU A 59 -14.78 11.96 -32.40
C GLU A 59 -14.12 13.24 -32.89
N ASP A 60 -13.25 13.87 -32.07
CA ASP A 60 -12.47 15.06 -32.45
C ASP A 60 -11.57 14.80 -33.69
N ALA A 61 -11.01 13.59 -33.79
CA ALA A 61 -10.19 13.17 -34.93
C ALA A 61 -10.99 12.73 -36.17
N GLY A 62 -12.31 12.59 -36.08
CA GLY A 62 -13.14 11.98 -37.13
C GLY A 62 -12.85 10.49 -37.35
N ILE A 63 -12.41 9.79 -36.31
CA ILE A 63 -12.18 8.34 -36.32
C ILE A 63 -13.46 7.65 -35.83
N PRO A 64 -14.02 6.68 -36.59
CA PRO A 64 -15.18 5.90 -36.14
C PRO A 64 -14.92 5.21 -34.79
N LEU A 65 -15.91 5.18 -33.90
CA LEU A 65 -15.74 4.59 -32.57
C LEU A 65 -15.44 3.08 -32.61
N ASP A 66 -15.98 2.38 -33.60
CA ASP A 66 -15.76 0.96 -33.88
C ASP A 66 -14.40 0.66 -34.54
N GLN A 67 -13.68 1.69 -35.00
CA GLN A 67 -12.31 1.55 -35.48
C GLN A 67 -11.33 1.64 -34.30
N PRO A 68 -10.61 0.55 -33.94
CA PRO A 68 -9.55 0.63 -32.93
C PRO A 68 -8.38 1.47 -33.42
N ILE A 69 -7.82 2.29 -32.53
CA ILE A 69 -6.49 2.86 -32.75
C ILE A 69 -5.43 1.77 -32.56
N ASP A 70 -4.30 1.86 -33.24
CA ASP A 70 -3.30 0.79 -33.28
C ASP A 70 -2.69 0.52 -31.89
N SER A 71 -2.43 1.57 -31.11
CA SER A 71 -2.07 1.42 -29.70
C SER A 71 -2.44 2.62 -28.84
N LEU A 72 -2.61 2.37 -27.55
CA LEU A 72 -2.93 3.35 -26.52
C LEU A 72 -1.94 3.28 -25.36
N GLY A 73 -1.27 4.39 -25.08
CA GLY A 73 -0.38 4.53 -23.93
C GLY A 73 -1.10 5.18 -22.76
N LEU A 74 -1.05 4.57 -21.59
CA LEU A 74 -1.61 5.09 -20.35
C LEU A 74 -0.46 5.40 -19.39
N THR A 75 -0.03 6.66 -19.33
CA THR A 75 1.00 7.11 -18.37
C THR A 75 0.32 7.85 -17.23
N LEU A 76 0.03 7.13 -16.15
CA LEU A 76 -0.87 7.57 -15.09
C LEU A 76 -0.17 7.58 -13.73
N SER A 77 -0.55 8.52 -12.88
CA SER A 77 -0.16 8.53 -11.47
C SER A 77 -0.69 7.27 -10.77
N GLY A 78 0.19 6.53 -10.09
CA GLY A 78 -0.16 5.28 -9.41
C GLY A 78 0.16 4.01 -10.21
N CYS A 79 0.64 4.12 -11.45
CA CYS A 79 0.96 3.00 -12.32
C CYS A 79 2.43 2.54 -12.24
N GLU A 80 2.96 2.40 -11.03
CA GLU A 80 4.33 1.95 -10.74
C GLU A 80 4.43 0.42 -10.60
N GLN A 81 3.32 -0.27 -10.32
CA GLN A 81 3.28 -1.72 -10.16
C GLN A 81 2.77 -2.43 -11.42
N GLU A 82 3.58 -3.34 -11.97
CA GLU A 82 3.25 -4.08 -13.20
C GLU A 82 1.95 -4.88 -13.11
N SER A 83 1.64 -5.48 -11.95
CA SER A 83 0.39 -6.24 -11.76
C SER A 83 -0.85 -5.36 -11.91
N SER A 84 -0.91 -4.23 -11.20
CA SER A 84 -2.02 -3.27 -11.32
C SER A 84 -2.13 -2.65 -12.70
N ASN A 85 -0.99 -2.48 -13.39
CA ASN A 85 -0.92 -1.97 -14.76
C ASN A 85 -1.53 -2.97 -15.75
N ALA A 86 -1.21 -4.26 -15.60
CA ALA A 86 -1.79 -5.33 -16.40
C ALA A 86 -3.30 -5.43 -16.17
N ASP A 87 -3.75 -5.37 -14.92
CA ASP A 87 -5.16 -5.41 -14.56
C ASP A 87 -5.95 -4.24 -15.19
N LEU A 88 -5.39 -3.02 -15.16
CA LEU A 88 -6.01 -1.85 -15.79
C LEU A 88 -6.08 -2.00 -17.32
N ALA A 89 -5.01 -2.48 -17.96
CA ALA A 89 -4.99 -2.70 -19.40
C ALA A 89 -6.07 -3.71 -19.83
N VAL A 90 -6.15 -4.85 -19.12
CA VAL A 90 -7.19 -5.87 -19.34
C VAL A 90 -8.57 -5.26 -19.17
N ARG A 91 -8.80 -4.50 -18.11
CA ARG A 91 -10.13 -3.93 -17.83
C ARG A 91 -10.58 -2.91 -18.88
N VAL A 92 -9.67 -2.09 -19.39
CA VAL A 92 -9.97 -1.17 -20.50
C VAL A 92 -10.34 -1.97 -21.76
N GLN A 93 -9.57 -3.01 -22.09
CA GLN A 93 -9.83 -3.86 -23.24
C GLN A 93 -11.15 -4.65 -23.14
N GLU A 94 -11.49 -5.17 -21.94
CA GLU A 94 -12.72 -5.92 -21.70
C GLU A 94 -13.96 -5.04 -21.80
N LYS A 95 -13.89 -3.78 -21.33
CA LYS A 95 -15.01 -2.84 -21.38
C LYS A 95 -15.26 -2.28 -22.77
N ASP A 96 -14.19 -2.07 -23.55
CA ASP A 96 -14.29 -1.62 -24.94
C ASP A 96 -13.19 -2.25 -25.79
N GLY A 97 -13.53 -3.36 -26.44
CA GLY A 97 -12.62 -4.07 -27.34
C GLY A 97 -12.27 -3.30 -28.62
N ALA A 98 -13.03 -2.26 -28.97
CA ALA A 98 -12.76 -1.37 -30.09
C ALA A 98 -11.95 -0.13 -29.68
N CYS A 99 -11.59 0.01 -28.40
CA CYS A 99 -10.80 1.12 -27.88
C CYS A 99 -9.45 1.22 -28.61
N ALA A 100 -8.62 0.18 -28.50
CA ALA A 100 -7.29 0.10 -29.10
C ALA A 100 -6.89 -1.36 -29.39
N GLY A 101 -5.96 -1.55 -30.33
CA GLY A 101 -5.39 -2.86 -30.66
C GLY A 101 -4.34 -3.36 -29.65
N ALA A 102 -3.66 -2.44 -28.97
CA ALA A 102 -2.72 -2.73 -27.89
C ALA A 102 -2.73 -1.61 -26.84
N ILE A 103 -2.57 -1.97 -25.57
CA ILE A 103 -2.56 -1.02 -24.45
C ILE A 103 -1.25 -1.17 -23.67
N TYR A 104 -0.53 -0.07 -23.55
CA TYR A 104 0.69 0.04 -22.75
C TYR A 104 0.43 0.91 -21.53
N VAL A 105 0.77 0.44 -20.32
CA VAL A 105 0.51 1.17 -19.08
C VAL A 105 1.81 1.40 -18.32
N ALA A 106 2.03 2.64 -17.87
CA ALA A 106 3.21 3.04 -17.11
C ALA A 106 2.89 4.22 -16.17
N SER A 107 3.84 4.57 -15.30
CA SER A 107 3.75 5.75 -14.44
C SER A 107 3.73 7.06 -15.25
N ASP A 108 3.13 8.10 -14.69
CA ASP A 108 3.15 9.47 -15.21
C ASP A 108 4.58 10.02 -15.41
N THR A 109 5.51 9.57 -14.57
CA THR A 109 6.95 9.84 -14.70
C THR A 109 7.52 9.32 -16.03
N ALA A 110 7.09 8.15 -16.49
CA ALA A 110 7.60 7.55 -17.72
C ALA A 110 7.16 8.35 -18.96
N GLY A 111 5.89 8.74 -19.05
CA GLY A 111 5.37 9.56 -20.15
C GLY A 111 6.03 10.94 -20.20
N SER A 112 6.11 11.59 -19.04
CA SER A 112 6.78 12.89 -18.88
C SER A 112 8.24 12.84 -19.30
N LEU A 113 8.98 11.85 -18.81
CA LEU A 113 10.40 11.68 -19.14
C LEU A 113 10.60 11.37 -20.62
N PHE A 114 9.78 10.48 -21.20
CA PHE A 114 9.90 10.15 -22.60
C PHE A 114 9.54 11.32 -23.52
N THR A 115 8.70 12.25 -23.05
CA THR A 115 8.40 13.50 -23.75
C THR A 115 9.63 14.41 -23.79
N GLY A 116 10.31 14.63 -22.65
CA GLY A 116 11.36 15.64 -22.57
C GLY A 116 12.82 15.16 -22.70
N ALA A 117 13.08 13.88 -22.42
CA ALA A 117 14.41 13.27 -22.41
C ALA A 117 14.35 11.78 -22.84
N PRO A 118 14.03 11.48 -24.12
CA PRO A 118 13.80 10.12 -24.60
C PRO A 118 15.01 9.18 -24.47
N ASN A 119 16.22 9.74 -24.52
CA ASN A 119 17.50 9.01 -24.50
C ASN A 119 18.11 8.88 -23.08
N GLY A 120 17.33 9.16 -22.05
CA GLY A 120 17.78 9.17 -20.66
C GLY A 120 17.89 10.60 -20.11
N GLY A 121 17.56 10.73 -18.83
CA GLY A 121 17.38 11.99 -18.15
C GLY A 121 16.63 11.79 -16.84
N MET A 122 16.30 12.90 -16.18
CA MET A 122 15.52 12.89 -14.95
C MET A 122 14.17 13.56 -15.21
N VAL A 123 13.13 13.11 -14.54
CA VAL A 123 11.86 13.83 -14.41
C VAL A 123 11.64 14.16 -12.94
N LEU A 124 11.10 15.35 -12.68
CA LEU A 124 10.75 15.83 -11.36
C LEU A 124 9.35 16.44 -11.41
N ILE A 125 8.39 15.66 -10.90
CA ILE A 125 6.98 16.00 -10.82
C ILE A 125 6.75 16.81 -9.53
N ALA A 126 6.07 17.95 -9.65
CA ALA A 126 5.59 18.79 -8.56
C ALA A 126 4.21 19.36 -8.94
N GLY A 127 3.17 18.55 -8.73
CA GLY A 127 1.76 18.89 -8.92
C GLY A 127 1.03 18.85 -7.57
N THR A 128 -0.12 18.17 -7.51
CA THR A 128 -0.81 17.89 -6.23
C THR A 128 0.10 17.14 -5.25
N GLY A 129 0.92 16.22 -5.74
CA GLY A 129 2.02 15.56 -5.01
C GLY A 129 3.37 15.79 -5.69
N SER A 130 4.39 15.00 -5.33
CA SER A 130 5.71 15.05 -5.97
C SER A 130 6.32 13.66 -6.20
N ASN A 131 7.12 13.53 -7.27
CA ASN A 131 7.83 12.30 -7.61
C ASN A 131 9.08 12.62 -8.44
N ALA A 132 10.13 11.82 -8.33
CA ALA A 132 11.32 11.95 -9.15
C ALA A 132 11.76 10.59 -9.69
N LEU A 133 12.10 10.55 -10.97
CA LEU A 133 12.62 9.35 -11.64
C LEU A 133 13.81 9.74 -12.52
N LEU A 134 14.91 9.01 -12.38
CA LEU A 134 16.06 9.05 -13.27
C LEU A 134 16.03 7.80 -14.14
N ARG A 135 16.20 7.97 -15.45
CA ARG A 135 16.52 6.88 -16.38
C ARG A 135 17.89 7.15 -16.99
N THR A 136 18.83 6.24 -16.81
CA THR A 136 20.16 6.32 -17.41
C THR A 136 20.12 5.89 -18.88
N PRO A 137 21.13 6.27 -19.71
CA PRO A 137 21.14 5.94 -21.14
C PRO A 137 21.12 4.42 -21.44
N ASP A 138 21.68 3.61 -20.55
CA ASP A 138 21.65 2.14 -20.60
C ASP A 138 20.29 1.55 -20.16
N GLY A 139 19.34 2.39 -19.76
CA GLY A 139 17.96 2.01 -19.47
C GLY A 139 17.65 1.71 -18.00
N GLN A 140 18.62 1.78 -17.09
CA GLN A 140 18.36 1.60 -15.65
C GLN A 140 17.52 2.76 -15.09
N GLN A 141 16.71 2.45 -14.07
CA GLN A 141 15.79 3.41 -13.47
C GLN A 141 16.01 3.56 -11.97
N TYR A 142 15.90 4.79 -11.48
CA TYR A 142 16.07 5.14 -10.08
C TYR A 142 15.03 6.15 -9.64
N GLY A 143 14.23 5.81 -8.63
CA GLY A 143 13.20 6.69 -8.08
C GLY A 143 13.62 7.41 -6.79
N CYS A 144 12.99 8.55 -6.51
CA CYS A 144 13.03 9.23 -5.23
C CYS A 144 11.67 9.92 -4.99
N GLY A 145 11.06 9.72 -3.83
CA GLY A 145 9.71 10.23 -3.54
C GLY A 145 8.62 9.41 -4.23
N GLY A 146 7.46 10.02 -4.47
CA GLY A 146 6.31 9.35 -5.13
C GLY A 146 5.42 8.51 -4.21
N TRP A 147 5.60 8.60 -2.89
CA TRP A 147 4.87 7.77 -1.90
C TRP A 147 3.52 8.35 -1.46
N GLY A 148 3.13 9.49 -2.01
CA GLY A 148 1.88 10.17 -1.67
C GLY A 148 1.93 10.91 -0.32
N TYR A 149 0.80 11.50 0.04
CA TYR A 149 0.72 12.57 1.03
C TYR A 149 0.90 12.12 2.49
N LEU A 150 0.71 10.83 2.77
CA LEU A 150 0.92 10.26 4.10
C LEU A 150 2.38 9.92 4.37
N LEU A 151 3.17 9.67 3.32
CA LEU A 151 4.52 9.13 3.42
C LEU A 151 5.59 10.03 2.75
N GLY A 152 5.19 11.17 2.18
CA GLY A 152 6.09 12.07 1.47
C GLY A 152 5.35 13.24 0.79
N ASP A 153 5.45 13.29 -0.55
CA ASP A 153 5.03 14.42 -1.40
C ASP A 153 5.79 15.73 -1.14
N GLU A 154 7.02 15.66 -0.61
CA GLU A 154 7.78 16.87 -0.30
C GLU A 154 8.04 17.72 -1.55
N GLY A 155 7.71 19.00 -1.44
CA GLY A 155 7.77 19.94 -2.55
C GLY A 155 6.53 19.95 -3.46
N GLY A 156 5.58 19.03 -3.29
CA GLY A 156 4.28 19.05 -3.95
C GLY A 156 3.34 20.11 -3.36
N ALA A 157 2.23 20.40 -4.07
CA ALA A 157 1.25 21.39 -3.65
C ALA A 157 0.54 21.01 -2.34
N TYR A 158 0.28 19.72 -2.09
CA TYR A 158 -0.23 19.29 -0.79
C TYR A 158 0.74 19.64 0.35
N TRP A 159 2.03 19.36 0.15
CA TRP A 159 3.06 19.62 1.16
C TRP A 159 3.21 21.10 1.46
N ILE A 160 3.16 21.97 0.45
CA ILE A 160 3.17 23.44 0.61
C ILE A 160 1.98 23.88 1.46
N ALA A 161 0.77 23.48 1.06
CA ALA A 161 -0.46 23.81 1.77
C ALA A 161 -0.42 23.32 3.23
N HIS A 162 -0.03 22.06 3.43
CA HIS A 162 0.06 21.45 4.75
C HIS A 162 1.05 22.17 5.65
N ARG A 163 2.23 22.56 5.14
CA ARG A 163 3.21 23.31 5.93
C ARG A 163 2.75 24.72 6.27
N ALA A 164 2.04 25.39 5.38
CA ALA A 164 1.45 26.69 5.69
C ALA A 164 0.42 26.56 6.82
N VAL A 165 -0.51 25.61 6.72
CA VAL A 165 -1.50 25.33 7.79
C VAL A 165 -0.81 24.95 9.09
N LYS A 166 0.17 24.04 9.05
CA LYS A 166 0.91 23.60 10.24
C LYS A 166 1.66 24.74 10.91
N ALA A 167 2.25 25.66 10.15
CA ALA A 167 2.92 26.84 10.71
C ALA A 167 1.95 27.73 11.50
N ILE A 168 0.69 27.87 11.05
CA ILE A 168 -0.32 28.61 11.83
C ILE A 168 -0.67 27.88 13.12
N PHE A 169 -0.92 26.57 13.05
CA PHE A 169 -1.28 25.79 14.23
C PHE A 169 -0.18 25.82 15.29
N ASP A 170 1.07 25.64 14.87
CA ASP A 170 2.21 25.61 15.77
C ASP A 170 2.47 26.96 16.44
N ASP A 171 2.31 28.06 15.69
CA ASP A 171 2.50 29.42 16.20
C ASP A 171 1.41 29.79 17.21
N GLU A 172 0.14 29.49 16.90
CA GLU A 172 -0.98 29.78 17.79
C GLU A 172 -1.04 28.87 19.03
N ASP A 173 -0.56 27.62 18.94
CA ASP A 173 -0.43 26.73 20.10
C ASP A 173 0.80 27.06 20.97
N GLY A 174 1.71 27.92 20.47
CA GLY A 174 3.00 28.15 21.11
C GLY A 174 3.93 26.94 21.08
N LEU A 175 3.69 25.98 20.18
CA LEU A 175 4.49 24.77 20.03
C LEU A 175 5.80 25.06 19.29
N LEU A 176 5.72 25.73 18.15
CA LEU A 176 6.88 26.22 17.40
C LEU A 176 6.55 27.60 16.81
N PRO A 177 7.32 28.65 17.13
CA PRO A 177 7.04 29.99 16.63
C PRO A 177 7.23 30.04 15.11
N SER A 178 6.33 30.73 14.42
CA SER A 178 6.46 30.96 12.99
C SER A 178 7.69 31.84 12.70
N PRO A 179 8.49 31.53 11.66
CA PRO A 179 9.64 32.34 11.28
C PRO A 179 9.24 33.73 10.74
N HIS A 180 7.97 33.92 10.38
CA HIS A 180 7.43 35.13 9.75
C HIS A 180 5.98 35.39 10.20
N PRO A 181 5.45 36.61 10.05
CA PRO A 181 4.07 36.92 10.41
C PRO A 181 3.04 35.99 9.74
N THR A 182 2.07 35.52 10.53
CA THR A 182 1.09 34.49 10.14
C THR A 182 -0.24 35.03 9.61
N VAL A 183 -0.58 36.28 9.93
CA VAL A 183 -1.92 36.87 9.70
C VAL A 183 -2.43 36.71 8.27
N ARG A 184 -1.63 37.11 7.26
CA ARG A 184 -2.06 37.04 5.85
C ARG A 184 -2.21 35.62 5.33
N VAL A 185 -1.38 34.71 5.83
CA VAL A 185 -1.46 33.28 5.47
C VAL A 185 -2.71 32.66 6.10
N TRP A 186 -3.04 33.03 7.34
CA TRP A 186 -4.28 32.62 7.99
C TRP A 186 -5.52 33.11 7.23
N GLU A 187 -5.56 34.39 6.82
CA GLU A 187 -6.68 34.93 6.01
C GLU A 187 -6.94 34.09 4.74
N VAL A 188 -5.87 33.72 4.03
CA VAL A 188 -5.95 32.88 2.82
C VAL A 188 -6.42 31.45 3.13
N ILE A 189 -5.96 30.87 4.24
CA ILE A 189 -6.39 29.54 4.71
C ILE A 189 -7.87 29.56 5.06
N SER A 190 -8.28 30.51 5.90
CA SER A 190 -9.67 30.73 6.32
C SER A 190 -10.60 30.91 5.13
N GLU A 191 -10.22 31.74 4.16
CA GLU A 191 -11.03 31.95 2.95
C GLU A 191 -11.12 30.68 2.09
N HIS A 192 -10.01 29.92 1.96
CA HIS A 192 -9.98 28.69 1.15
C HIS A 192 -10.87 27.58 1.70
N PHE A 193 -10.82 27.35 3.00
CA PHE A 193 -11.59 26.30 3.66
C PHE A 193 -12.93 26.77 4.22
N LYS A 194 -13.24 28.08 4.11
CA LYS A 194 -14.42 28.71 4.76
C LYS A 194 -14.43 28.45 6.27
N ALA A 195 -13.26 28.65 6.89
CA ALA A 195 -13.01 28.39 8.30
C ALA A 195 -12.82 29.71 9.07
N GLU A 196 -13.55 29.89 10.17
CA GLU A 196 -13.38 31.06 11.05
C GLU A 196 -12.33 30.79 12.12
N THR A 197 -12.20 29.55 12.55
CA THR A 197 -11.27 29.09 13.59
C THR A 197 -10.42 27.90 13.11
N ARG A 198 -9.32 27.62 13.81
CA ARG A 198 -8.50 26.43 13.54
C ARG A 198 -9.28 25.12 13.67
N ALA A 199 -10.27 25.06 14.56
CA ALA A 199 -11.11 23.88 14.75
C ALA A 199 -11.97 23.56 13.51
N ASP A 200 -12.36 24.58 12.75
CA ASP A 200 -13.16 24.41 11.53
C ASP A 200 -12.37 23.74 10.40
N LEU A 201 -11.04 23.66 10.51
CA LEU A 201 -10.20 22.93 9.55
C LEU A 201 -10.17 21.41 9.79
N LEU A 202 -10.54 20.94 10.99
CA LEU A 202 -10.48 19.51 11.32
C LEU A 202 -11.36 18.66 10.40
N PRO A 203 -12.61 19.02 10.07
CA PRO A 203 -13.39 18.27 9.08
C PRO A 203 -12.70 18.16 7.72
N HIS A 204 -11.97 19.18 7.27
CA HIS A 204 -11.22 19.16 6.00
C HIS A 204 -9.94 18.31 6.06
N ALA A 205 -9.41 18.05 7.25
CA ALA A 205 -8.26 17.17 7.47
C ALA A 205 -8.67 15.70 7.72
N TYR A 206 -9.89 15.46 8.20
CA TYR A 206 -10.37 14.13 8.59
C TYR A 206 -11.63 13.70 7.81
N LYS A 207 -12.80 14.19 8.22
CA LYS A 207 -14.11 13.66 7.79
C LYS A 207 -14.41 13.85 6.30
N HIS A 208 -13.97 14.98 5.75
CA HIS A 208 -14.23 15.42 4.39
C HIS A 208 -12.93 15.69 3.65
N PHE A 209 -11.89 14.91 3.98
CA PHE A 209 -10.58 15.10 3.38
C PHE A 209 -10.62 14.91 1.87
N ASP A 210 -10.23 15.96 1.15
CA ASP A 210 -9.99 15.95 -0.29
C ASP A 210 -8.60 16.55 -0.53
N LYS A 211 -7.66 15.69 -0.96
CA LYS A 211 -6.28 16.07 -1.22
C LYS A 211 -6.17 17.18 -2.27
N SER A 212 -7.00 17.15 -3.32
CA SER A 212 -6.97 18.13 -4.40
C SER A 212 -7.48 19.49 -3.92
N HIS A 213 -8.56 19.50 -3.15
CA HIS A 213 -9.05 20.72 -2.52
C HIS A 213 -8.01 21.30 -1.55
N PHE A 214 -7.41 20.47 -0.70
CA PHE A 214 -6.40 20.89 0.26
C PHE A 214 -5.15 21.46 -0.44
N ALA A 215 -4.62 20.74 -1.43
CA ALA A 215 -3.49 21.19 -2.24
C ALA A 215 -3.81 22.47 -3.05
N GLY A 216 -5.08 22.71 -3.36
CA GLY A 216 -5.55 23.92 -4.05
C GLY A 216 -5.20 25.22 -3.32
N LEU A 217 -5.01 25.18 -2.00
CA LEU A 217 -4.55 26.32 -1.20
C LEU A 217 -3.22 26.89 -1.72
N THR A 218 -2.35 26.03 -2.25
CA THR A 218 -1.03 26.41 -2.78
C THR A 218 -1.11 27.44 -3.90
N ALA A 219 -2.16 27.43 -4.71
CA ALA A 219 -2.34 28.44 -5.74
C ALA A 219 -2.59 29.84 -5.14
N LYS A 220 -3.28 29.93 -3.99
CA LYS A 220 -3.47 31.21 -3.28
C LYS A 220 -2.19 31.65 -2.57
N LEU A 221 -1.50 30.71 -1.90
CA LEU A 221 -0.20 30.97 -1.26
C LEU A 221 0.87 31.43 -2.26
N SER A 222 0.84 30.90 -3.49
CA SER A 222 1.71 31.31 -4.58
C SER A 222 1.56 32.80 -4.91
N LYS A 223 0.32 33.26 -5.12
CA LYS A 223 0.00 34.69 -5.34
C LYS A 223 0.43 35.54 -4.15
N LEU A 224 0.26 35.02 -2.93
CA LEU A 224 0.65 35.73 -1.71
C LEU A 224 2.18 35.89 -1.63
N ALA A 225 2.95 34.87 -2.02
CA ALA A 225 4.41 34.94 -2.13
C ALA A 225 4.88 35.94 -3.20
N GLU A 226 4.18 36.02 -4.35
CA GLU A 226 4.43 37.02 -5.40
C GLU A 226 4.20 38.46 -4.89
N GLN A 227 3.24 38.64 -3.97
CA GLN A 227 2.97 39.91 -3.29
C GLN A 227 3.95 40.24 -2.16
N GLY A 228 5.01 39.44 -1.96
CA GLY A 228 6.04 39.71 -0.96
C GLY A 228 5.76 39.19 0.45
N ASP A 229 4.77 38.31 0.63
CA ASP A 229 4.52 37.71 1.94
C ASP A 229 5.66 36.76 2.35
N ALA A 230 6.31 37.07 3.46
CA ALA A 230 7.53 36.39 3.89
C ALA A 230 7.29 34.93 4.29
N LEU A 231 6.15 34.61 4.92
CA LEU A 231 5.84 33.23 5.31
C LEU A 231 5.56 32.37 4.07
N SER A 232 4.79 32.88 3.12
CA SER A 232 4.54 32.19 1.85
C SER A 232 5.82 31.98 1.06
N GLN A 233 6.67 33.01 0.92
CA GLN A 233 7.99 32.87 0.29
C GLN A 233 8.87 31.84 1.00
N HIS A 234 8.85 31.80 2.33
CA HIS A 234 9.58 30.81 3.13
C HIS A 234 9.10 29.38 2.85
N VAL A 235 7.80 29.14 2.82
CA VAL A 235 7.23 27.81 2.54
C VAL A 235 7.58 27.35 1.11
N PHE A 236 7.49 28.25 0.11
CA PHE A 236 7.89 27.93 -1.26
C PHE A 236 9.40 27.70 -1.40
N ALA A 237 10.24 28.46 -0.72
CA ALA A 237 11.68 28.17 -0.68
C ALA A 237 11.94 26.79 -0.04
N GLY A 238 11.21 26.42 1.01
CA GLY A 238 11.25 25.07 1.58
C GLY A 238 10.87 23.98 0.57
N ALA A 239 9.83 24.21 -0.22
CA ALA A 239 9.40 23.29 -1.29
C ALA A 239 10.45 23.17 -2.39
N GLY A 240 11.05 24.29 -2.81
CA GLY A 240 12.16 24.30 -3.75
C GLY A 240 13.36 23.49 -3.25
N ALA A 241 13.70 23.63 -1.97
CA ALA A 241 14.75 22.83 -1.35
C ALA A 241 14.40 21.33 -1.33
N ALA A 242 13.16 20.96 -1.02
CA ALA A 242 12.72 19.56 -1.07
C ALA A 242 12.82 18.96 -2.49
N LEU A 243 12.33 19.68 -3.51
CA LEU A 243 12.44 19.25 -4.91
C LEU A 243 13.90 19.09 -5.35
N ALA A 244 14.77 20.03 -4.97
CA ALA A 244 16.19 19.94 -5.25
C ALA A 244 16.88 18.78 -4.50
N ALA A 245 16.40 18.39 -3.32
CA ALA A 245 16.93 17.24 -2.59
C ALA A 245 16.65 15.93 -3.35
N HIS A 246 15.47 15.79 -3.95
CA HIS A 246 15.15 14.66 -4.84
C HIS A 246 16.09 14.62 -6.05
N ALA A 247 16.25 15.76 -6.72
CA ALA A 247 17.15 15.87 -7.87
C ALA A 247 18.61 15.54 -7.48
N ALA A 248 19.09 16.05 -6.36
CA ALA A 248 20.44 15.78 -5.86
C ALA A 248 20.66 14.30 -5.52
N ALA A 249 19.67 13.65 -4.89
CA ALA A 249 19.74 12.22 -4.57
C ALA A 249 19.89 11.33 -5.81
N LEU A 250 19.27 11.73 -6.93
CA LEU A 250 19.37 11.01 -8.20
C LEU A 250 20.59 11.42 -9.04
N ALA A 251 21.01 12.69 -8.96
CA ALA A 251 22.14 13.23 -9.72
C ALA A 251 23.47 12.49 -9.46
N GLU A 252 23.69 12.02 -8.22
CA GLU A 252 24.86 11.20 -7.87
C GLU A 252 24.91 9.89 -8.67
N ARG A 253 23.76 9.24 -8.87
CA ARG A 253 23.66 7.99 -9.65
C ARG A 253 23.84 8.24 -11.15
N ALA A 254 23.30 9.35 -11.65
CA ALA A 254 23.49 9.76 -13.05
C ALA A 254 24.96 10.02 -13.39
N HIS A 255 25.72 10.59 -12.44
CA HIS A 255 27.16 10.84 -12.63
C HIS A 255 27.96 9.54 -12.74
N GLY A 256 27.68 8.55 -11.88
CA GLY A 256 28.34 7.25 -11.92
C GLY A 256 28.09 6.46 -13.20
N ALA A 257 26.86 6.54 -13.75
CA ALA A 257 26.49 5.84 -14.98
C ALA A 257 27.07 6.46 -16.26
N ARG A 258 27.60 7.70 -16.19
CA ARG A 258 27.98 8.47 -17.38
C ARG A 258 29.40 8.24 -17.90
N ASN A 259 30.27 7.46 -17.23
CA ASN A 259 31.62 7.08 -17.70
C ASN A 259 32.38 8.15 -18.51
N GLY A 260 32.37 9.41 -18.07
CA GLY A 260 33.09 10.51 -18.74
C GLY A 260 32.38 11.18 -19.93
N THR A 261 31.12 10.88 -20.22
CA THR A 261 30.33 11.63 -21.21
C THR A 261 30.05 13.06 -20.70
N SER A 262 30.60 14.04 -21.43
CA SER A 262 30.41 15.46 -21.20
C SER A 262 29.01 15.90 -21.63
N GLY A 263 28.23 16.50 -20.72
CA GLY A 263 26.96 17.16 -21.05
C GLY A 263 26.06 17.38 -19.84
N ALA A 264 25.17 18.36 -19.89
CA ALA A 264 24.19 18.59 -18.84
C ALA A 264 23.22 17.39 -18.70
N LEU A 265 22.74 17.16 -17.48
CA LEU A 265 21.64 16.23 -17.23
C LEU A 265 20.33 17.00 -17.36
N ARG A 266 19.50 16.60 -18.33
CA ARG A 266 18.17 17.17 -18.51
C ARG A 266 17.24 16.69 -17.40
N VAL A 267 16.58 17.63 -16.73
CA VAL A 267 15.61 17.43 -15.66
C VAL A 267 14.26 17.98 -16.12
N VAL A 268 13.34 17.10 -16.47
CA VAL A 268 11.99 17.42 -16.95
C VAL A 268 11.11 17.81 -15.76
N CYS A 269 10.83 19.09 -15.61
CA CYS A 269 10.00 19.66 -14.56
C CYS A 269 8.52 19.63 -14.99
N VAL A 270 7.71 18.80 -14.33
CA VAL A 270 6.28 18.64 -14.65
C VAL A 270 5.42 18.97 -13.44
N GLY A 271 4.28 19.61 -13.66
CA GLY A 271 3.31 19.95 -12.61
C GLY A 271 3.24 21.44 -12.28
N SER A 272 2.09 21.85 -11.71
CA SER A 272 1.71 23.26 -11.53
C SER A 272 2.59 24.03 -10.54
N VAL A 273 3.25 23.37 -9.59
CA VAL A 273 4.10 24.03 -8.58
C VAL A 273 5.28 24.74 -9.26
N TRP A 274 5.79 24.18 -10.36
CA TRP A 274 6.88 24.79 -11.13
C TRP A 274 6.54 26.16 -11.69
N ASN A 275 5.25 26.52 -11.86
CA ASN A 275 4.86 27.86 -12.28
C ASN A 275 5.32 28.94 -11.30
N SER A 276 5.56 28.58 -10.04
CA SER A 276 6.10 29.47 -9.00
C SER A 276 7.63 29.40 -8.89
N TRP A 277 8.33 29.23 -10.02
CA TRP A 277 9.79 29.06 -10.05
C TRP A 277 10.53 30.15 -9.27
N ASP A 278 10.12 31.42 -9.39
CA ASP A 278 10.80 32.52 -8.70
C ASP A 278 10.77 32.37 -7.17
N ALA A 279 9.69 31.82 -6.61
CA ALA A 279 9.56 31.55 -5.17
C ALA A 279 10.29 30.26 -4.75
N LEU A 280 10.37 29.25 -5.63
CA LEU A 280 11.10 27.99 -5.38
C LEU A 280 12.62 28.15 -5.50
N ARG A 281 13.06 28.96 -6.46
CA ARG A 281 14.45 29.10 -6.92
C ARG A 281 15.45 29.30 -5.78
N PRO A 282 15.22 30.19 -4.79
CA PRO A 282 16.18 30.37 -3.69
C PRO A 282 16.47 29.07 -2.93
N GLY A 283 15.42 28.28 -2.66
CA GLY A 283 15.55 26.98 -2.00
C GLY A 283 16.23 25.94 -2.85
N VAL A 284 15.89 25.89 -4.14
CA VAL A 284 16.51 24.97 -5.11
C VAL A 284 18.02 25.18 -5.16
N LEU A 285 18.47 26.43 -5.38
CA LEU A 285 19.88 26.74 -5.52
C LEU A 285 20.67 26.49 -4.23
N LYS A 286 20.09 26.89 -3.08
CA LYS A 286 20.69 26.64 -1.77
C LYS A 286 20.88 25.14 -1.52
N GLN A 287 19.88 24.32 -1.84
CA GLN A 287 19.95 22.89 -1.61
C GLN A 287 20.93 22.19 -2.56
N LEU A 288 20.92 22.51 -3.86
CA LEU A 288 21.87 21.91 -4.81
C LEU A 288 23.32 22.23 -4.44
N ALA A 289 23.59 23.47 -4.00
CA ALA A 289 24.88 23.88 -3.48
C ALA A 289 25.26 23.13 -2.20
N ALA A 290 24.35 23.05 -1.22
CA ALA A 290 24.58 22.34 0.03
C ALA A 290 24.87 20.84 -0.18
N ARG A 291 24.19 20.22 -1.16
CA ARG A 291 24.41 18.82 -1.56
C ARG A 291 25.62 18.62 -2.48
N ARG A 292 26.32 19.69 -2.87
CA ARG A 292 27.51 19.66 -3.73
C ARG A 292 27.28 18.91 -5.04
N VAL A 293 26.14 19.15 -5.70
CA VAL A 293 25.83 18.51 -6.98
C VAL A 293 26.87 18.94 -8.01
N LYS A 294 27.63 17.96 -8.55
CA LYS A 294 28.80 18.17 -9.42
C LYS A 294 28.49 18.16 -10.92
N ILE A 295 27.26 17.88 -11.29
CA ILE A 295 26.83 17.81 -12.70
C ILE A 295 26.00 19.05 -13.04
N GLU A 296 26.15 19.53 -14.27
CA GLU A 296 25.26 20.56 -14.82
C GLU A 296 23.85 19.98 -14.97
N LEU A 297 22.84 20.73 -14.51
CA LEU A 297 21.43 20.35 -14.64
C LEU A 297 20.71 21.34 -15.55
N GLU A 298 20.06 20.84 -16.60
CA GLU A 298 19.15 21.61 -17.44
C GLU A 298 17.71 21.35 -16.98
N LEU A 299 17.11 22.30 -16.27
CA LEU A 299 15.70 22.24 -15.90
C LEU A 299 14.86 22.64 -17.12
N VAL A 300 14.03 21.70 -17.57
CA VAL A 300 13.20 21.86 -18.77
C VAL A 300 11.72 21.79 -18.46
N ARG A 301 10.93 22.61 -19.14
CA ARG A 301 9.46 22.51 -19.20
C ARG A 301 9.04 21.86 -20.50
N LEU A 302 7.96 21.09 -20.44
CA LEU A 302 7.31 20.55 -21.63
C LEU A 302 6.43 21.63 -22.26
N LYS A 303 6.56 21.82 -23.59
CA LYS A 303 5.68 22.68 -24.40
C LYS A 303 4.44 21.93 -24.92
N VAL A 304 4.43 20.61 -24.76
CA VAL A 304 3.36 19.71 -25.17
C VAL A 304 2.93 18.85 -23.98
N SER A 305 1.72 18.30 -24.07
CA SER A 305 1.20 17.35 -23.08
C SER A 305 2.11 16.12 -22.96
N SER A 306 2.29 15.61 -21.74
CA SER A 306 3.02 14.34 -21.51
C SER A 306 2.32 13.14 -22.14
N ALA A 307 1.04 13.31 -22.54
CA ALA A 307 0.29 12.36 -23.33
C ALA A 307 0.97 12.06 -24.67
N MET A 308 1.76 12.99 -25.22
CA MET A 308 2.61 12.72 -26.39
C MET A 308 3.66 11.64 -26.08
N GLY A 309 4.30 11.73 -24.90
CA GLY A 309 5.19 10.71 -24.38
C GLY A 309 4.52 9.34 -24.29
N ALA A 310 3.29 9.30 -23.78
CA ALA A 310 2.49 8.09 -23.70
C ALA A 310 2.22 7.49 -25.10
N ALA A 311 1.84 8.33 -26.08
CA ALA A 311 1.60 7.89 -27.45
C ALA A 311 2.88 7.32 -28.10
N TRP A 312 4.04 7.94 -27.91
CA TRP A 312 5.30 7.40 -28.43
C TRP A 312 5.72 6.10 -27.74
N LEU A 313 5.50 5.97 -26.43
CA LEU A 313 5.76 4.71 -25.70
C LEU A 313 4.85 3.58 -26.22
N ALA A 314 3.58 3.87 -26.48
CA ALA A 314 2.64 2.93 -27.05
C ALA A 314 2.97 2.55 -28.49
N ALA A 315 3.38 3.51 -29.33
CA ALA A 315 3.85 3.23 -30.68
C ALA A 315 5.09 2.31 -30.64
N LYS A 316 6.05 2.61 -29.75
CA LYS A 316 7.24 1.77 -29.56
C LYS A 316 6.88 0.36 -29.07
N HIS A 317 5.85 0.22 -28.23
CA HIS A 317 5.37 -1.07 -27.74
C HIS A 317 4.87 -2.00 -28.87
N VAL A 318 4.31 -1.42 -29.94
CA VAL A 318 3.91 -2.16 -31.15
C VAL A 318 4.97 -2.13 -32.25
N ASN A 319 6.23 -1.90 -31.88
CA ASN A 319 7.39 -1.82 -32.80
C ASN A 319 7.26 -0.74 -33.89
N TYR A 320 6.52 0.33 -33.62
CA TYR A 320 6.41 1.49 -34.50
C TYR A 320 7.23 2.67 -33.99
N SER A 321 8.09 3.22 -34.84
CA SER A 321 8.89 4.41 -34.52
C SER A 321 8.17 5.68 -34.96
N LEU A 322 7.24 6.15 -34.13
CA LEU A 322 6.45 7.34 -34.42
C LEU A 322 7.36 8.60 -34.48
N PRO A 323 7.32 9.39 -35.57
CA PRO A 323 8.16 10.57 -35.73
C PRO A 323 7.96 11.60 -34.61
N ARG A 324 9.05 12.30 -34.25
CA ARG A 324 9.07 13.32 -33.18
C ARG A 324 10.11 14.41 -33.44
N ASP A 325 9.79 15.65 -33.11
CA ASP A 325 10.69 16.81 -33.14
C ASP A 325 11.02 17.29 -31.72
N ASP A 326 12.09 16.74 -31.14
CA ASP A 326 12.50 17.03 -29.76
C ASP A 326 12.81 18.50 -29.49
N SER A 327 13.19 19.27 -30.52
CA SER A 327 13.52 20.69 -30.39
C SER A 327 12.28 21.55 -30.14
N ALA A 328 11.10 21.09 -30.59
CA ALA A 328 9.83 21.79 -30.43
C ALA A 328 9.13 21.49 -29.10
N PHE A 329 9.53 20.45 -28.36
CA PHE A 329 8.75 19.93 -27.23
C PHE A 329 9.22 20.37 -25.85
N CYS A 330 10.41 20.94 -25.74
CA CYS A 330 10.98 21.39 -24.47
C CYS A 330 11.44 22.84 -24.50
N GLU A 331 11.44 23.46 -23.33
CA GLU A 331 12.08 24.75 -23.08
C GLU A 331 13.01 24.63 -21.87
N VAL A 332 14.29 24.93 -22.07
CA VAL A 332 15.23 25.09 -20.94
C VAL A 332 14.94 26.44 -20.31
N PHE A 333 14.33 26.46 -19.14
CA PHE A 333 14.06 27.72 -18.42
C PHE A 333 15.21 28.04 -17.45
N TYR A 334 15.92 27.04 -16.94
CA TYR A 334 17.05 27.25 -16.05
C TYR A 334 18.16 26.22 -16.23
N THR A 335 19.40 26.68 -16.25
CA THR A 335 20.58 25.81 -16.20
C THR A 335 21.31 26.05 -14.88
N TYR A 336 21.43 25.01 -14.07
CA TYR A 336 22.30 25.00 -12.88
C TYR A 336 23.68 24.53 -13.28
N ARG A 337 24.71 25.36 -13.06
CA ARG A 337 26.10 24.94 -13.24
C ARG A 337 26.77 24.72 -11.89
N PRO A 338 27.45 23.58 -11.70
CA PRO A 338 28.22 23.32 -10.50
C PRO A 338 29.33 24.38 -10.38
N ASP A 339 29.56 24.78 -9.14
CA ASP A 339 30.43 25.89 -8.75
C ASP A 339 31.84 25.84 -9.39
N VAL A 340 32.22 26.95 -10.06
CA VAL A 340 33.60 27.27 -10.41
C VAL A 340 33.96 28.53 -9.61
N ASN A 341 34.61 28.39 -8.45
CA ASN A 341 35.11 29.45 -7.54
C ASN A 341 34.20 30.01 -6.42
N GLY A 342 33.40 29.18 -5.75
CA GLY A 342 32.63 29.56 -4.56
C GLY A 342 31.29 30.26 -4.83
N LYS A 343 30.79 30.26 -6.08
CA LYS A 343 29.53 30.91 -6.48
C LYS A 343 28.63 29.94 -7.25
N VAL A 344 27.36 29.85 -6.85
CA VAL A 344 26.33 29.15 -7.64
C VAL A 344 26.08 29.97 -8.89
N ASN A 345 26.49 29.44 -10.03
CA ASN A 345 26.32 30.09 -11.32
C ASN A 345 25.20 29.39 -12.09
N GLY A 346 24.17 30.13 -12.48
CA GLY A 346 23.13 29.62 -13.35
C GLY A 346 22.88 30.51 -14.55
N THR A 347 22.10 30.01 -15.50
CA THR A 347 21.48 30.85 -16.53
C THR A 347 19.98 30.68 -16.47
N HIS A 348 19.25 31.77 -16.23
CA HIS A 348 17.79 31.82 -16.29
C HIS A 348 17.40 32.47 -17.62
N ASN A 349 16.73 31.72 -18.50
CA ASN A 349 16.39 32.16 -19.86
C ASN A 349 17.61 32.75 -20.63
N GLY A 350 18.76 32.09 -20.50
CA GLY A 350 20.02 32.50 -21.16
C GLY A 350 20.77 33.67 -20.53
N LYS A 351 20.24 34.31 -19.47
CA LYS A 351 20.93 35.39 -18.73
C LYS A 351 21.62 34.82 -17.49
N LEU A 352 22.85 35.28 -17.23
CA LEU A 352 23.60 34.94 -16.02
C LEU A 352 22.79 35.29 -14.77
N ASP A 353 22.57 34.30 -13.91
CA ASP A 353 21.93 34.42 -12.61
C ASP A 353 22.94 34.01 -11.53
N ASN A 354 23.61 35.03 -10.96
CA ASN A 354 24.58 34.86 -9.88
C ASN A 354 23.80 34.80 -8.55
N GLY A 355 23.06 33.72 -8.35
CA GLY A 355 22.10 33.57 -7.27
C GLY A 355 22.73 33.77 -5.90
N LEU A 356 22.42 34.90 -5.25
CA LEU A 356 22.38 35.17 -3.79
C LEU A 356 22.48 36.67 -3.40
N GLN A 357 22.43 37.65 -4.32
CA GLN A 357 22.30 39.05 -3.91
C GLN A 357 20.86 39.39 -3.48
N GLY A 358 20.63 39.56 -2.18
CA GLY A 358 19.47 40.31 -1.66
C GLY A 358 18.47 39.57 -0.76
N CYS A 359 18.57 38.26 -0.57
CA CYS A 359 17.61 37.53 0.25
C CYS A 359 18.11 37.33 1.69
N GLY A 360 17.79 38.29 2.57
CA GLY A 360 17.98 38.21 4.02
C GLY A 360 17.02 37.22 4.68
N PHE A 361 17.07 35.94 4.31
CA PHE A 361 16.38 34.90 5.06
C PHE A 361 17.20 34.55 6.29
N ALA A 362 16.67 34.91 7.46
CA ALA A 362 17.17 34.44 8.75
C ALA A 362 17.35 32.91 8.72
N THR A 363 18.40 32.45 9.41
CA THR A 363 18.89 31.08 9.52
C THR A 363 17.87 30.12 10.15
N GLY A 364 16.77 29.86 9.47
CA GLY A 364 16.01 28.62 9.56
C GLY A 364 16.52 27.70 8.46
N ILE A 365 17.65 27.05 8.69
CA ILE A 365 18.01 25.87 7.90
C ILE A 365 16.79 24.94 7.99
N VAL A 366 16.22 24.50 6.86
CA VAL A 366 15.47 23.24 6.83
C VAL A 366 16.50 22.18 7.18
N GLY A 367 16.65 22.03 8.48
CA GLY A 367 17.61 21.18 9.10
C GLY A 367 17.01 19.80 9.15
N TYR A 368 17.44 18.96 8.22
CA TYR A 368 18.33 17.93 8.71
C TYR A 368 19.65 18.62 9.07
N VAL A 369 19.71 19.20 10.26
CA VAL A 369 20.94 19.72 10.82
C VAL A 369 21.71 18.50 11.34
N SER A 370 22.68 18.06 10.56
CA SER A 370 23.98 17.78 11.15
C SER A 370 24.69 19.13 11.24
N ALA A 371 24.58 19.81 12.38
CA ALA A 371 25.35 21.02 12.65
C ALA A 371 26.72 20.58 13.10
N LYS A 372 27.73 20.92 12.31
CA LYS A 372 29.04 21.26 12.87
C LYS A 372 29.02 22.74 13.19
N GLU A 373 28.67 23.09 14.42
CA GLU A 373 29.30 24.23 15.09
C GLU A 373 30.38 23.68 16.02
N LYS A 374 31.53 24.34 16.02
CA LYS A 374 32.67 24.03 16.90
C LYS A 374 32.29 24.36 18.34
N VAL A 375 31.58 23.44 18.98
CA VAL A 375 31.49 23.28 20.42
C VAL A 375 32.24 22.00 20.75
N SER A 376 33.19 22.09 21.66
CA SER A 376 34.02 21.02 22.24
C SER A 376 33.67 19.58 21.79
N ALA A 377 34.55 19.00 20.96
CA ALA A 377 34.63 17.60 20.53
C ALA A 377 33.48 16.66 20.97
N ALA A 378 32.30 16.78 20.35
CA ALA A 378 31.33 15.70 20.32
C ALA A 378 31.69 14.74 19.17
N SER A 379 31.95 13.48 19.52
CA SER A 379 32.39 12.41 18.64
C SER A 379 31.45 12.20 17.46
N VAL A 380 32.02 11.95 16.28
CA VAL A 380 31.29 11.46 15.10
C VAL A 380 30.62 10.13 15.49
N ILE A 381 29.29 10.10 15.59
CA ILE A 381 28.57 8.84 15.82
C ILE A 381 28.72 8.01 14.54
N SER A 382 29.56 6.98 14.62
CA SER A 382 29.67 6.00 13.56
C SER A 382 28.33 5.31 13.34
N LEU A 383 27.86 5.27 12.09
CA LEU A 383 26.72 4.44 11.68
C LEU A 383 27.13 2.98 11.47
N SER A 384 28.44 2.67 11.49
CA SER A 384 28.94 1.28 11.49
C SER A 384 28.51 0.54 12.76
N GLY A 385 28.18 -0.75 12.65
CA GLY A 385 27.71 -1.57 13.77
C GLY A 385 26.26 -1.34 14.19
N ARG A 386 25.54 -0.36 13.62
CA ARG A 386 24.11 -0.16 13.91
C ARG A 386 23.23 -1.31 13.40
N ARG A 387 23.60 -1.93 12.27
CA ARG A 387 22.93 -3.14 11.77
C ARG A 387 22.99 -4.25 12.82
N ASP A 388 24.16 -4.46 13.42
CA ASP A 388 24.38 -5.49 14.44
C ASP A 388 23.75 -5.10 15.79
N LYS A 389 23.57 -3.81 16.05
CA LYS A 389 23.01 -3.30 17.32
C LYS A 389 21.48 -3.20 17.35
N TYR A 390 20.83 -2.97 16.20
CA TYR A 390 19.40 -2.61 16.14
C TYR A 390 18.54 -3.58 15.33
N ASN A 391 19.10 -4.64 14.74
CA ASN A 391 18.33 -5.70 14.07
C ASN A 391 17.76 -6.74 15.05
N PHE A 392 17.24 -6.31 16.19
CA PHE A 392 16.68 -7.20 17.21
C PHE A 392 15.56 -8.10 16.67
N ILE A 393 14.78 -7.64 15.68
CA ILE A 393 13.78 -8.48 15.01
C ILE A 393 14.44 -9.64 14.25
N ALA A 394 15.57 -9.40 13.59
CA ALA A 394 16.30 -10.45 12.89
C ALA A 394 16.89 -11.47 13.86
N ASP A 395 17.33 -11.03 15.04
CA ASP A 395 17.85 -11.89 16.09
C ASP A 395 16.75 -12.82 16.64
N VAL A 396 15.57 -12.27 16.93
CA VAL A 396 14.38 -13.05 17.34
C VAL A 396 14.03 -14.10 16.29
N VAL A 397 13.98 -13.70 15.02
CA VAL A 397 13.69 -14.63 13.91
C VAL A 397 14.75 -15.71 13.82
N ALA A 398 16.04 -15.38 13.94
CA ALA A 398 17.12 -16.35 13.85
C ALA A 398 17.04 -17.41 14.96
N VAL A 399 16.67 -17.02 16.18
CA VAL A 399 16.51 -17.93 17.32
C VAL A 399 15.25 -18.78 17.19
N SER A 400 14.15 -18.18 16.75
CA SER A 400 12.83 -18.81 16.86
C SER A 400 12.41 -19.57 15.59
N ALA A 401 12.86 -19.16 14.39
CA ALA A 401 12.48 -19.77 13.12
C ALA A 401 12.71 -21.29 13.01
N PRO A 402 13.81 -21.88 13.55
CA PRO A 402 14.03 -23.32 13.48
C PRO A 402 12.90 -24.16 14.10
N SER A 403 12.18 -23.61 15.09
CA SER A 403 11.07 -24.28 15.76
C SER A 403 9.71 -24.11 15.07
N VAL A 404 9.62 -23.27 14.03
CA VAL A 404 8.37 -22.99 13.30
C VAL A 404 8.19 -23.98 12.15
N VAL A 405 6.97 -24.50 11.99
CA VAL A 405 6.64 -25.52 10.99
C VAL A 405 5.48 -25.09 10.10
N TYR A 406 5.46 -25.60 8.88
CA TYR A 406 4.30 -25.53 7.99
C TYR A 406 3.43 -26.77 8.17
N ILE A 407 2.12 -26.58 8.24
CA ILE A 407 1.14 -27.66 8.39
C ILE A 407 0.23 -27.64 7.17
N GLU A 408 0.06 -28.81 6.56
CA GLU A 408 -0.76 -29.00 5.39
C GLU A 408 -1.65 -30.23 5.57
N ILE A 409 -2.94 -30.09 5.28
CA ILE A 409 -3.92 -31.17 5.32
C ILE A 409 -4.22 -31.58 3.88
N LYS A 410 -3.94 -32.84 3.51
CA LYS A 410 -4.16 -33.37 2.16
C LYS A 410 -5.28 -34.40 2.12
N ASP A 411 -6.02 -34.41 1.01
CA ASP A 411 -6.93 -35.51 0.67
C ASP A 411 -6.28 -36.44 -0.35
N ASP A 412 -5.81 -37.60 0.10
CA ASP A 412 -5.13 -38.57 -0.78
C ASP A 412 -6.07 -39.27 -1.79
N ARG A 413 -7.40 -39.09 -1.64
CA ARG A 413 -8.40 -39.65 -2.56
C ARG A 413 -8.77 -38.71 -3.69
N ARG A 414 -8.46 -37.40 -3.57
CA ARG A 414 -8.76 -36.40 -4.60
C ARG A 414 -7.47 -35.85 -5.16
N ARG A 415 -7.17 -36.20 -6.41
CA ARG A 415 -6.03 -35.69 -7.15
C ARG A 415 -6.48 -34.60 -8.10
N ASP A 416 -5.71 -33.52 -8.16
CA ASP A 416 -5.88 -32.49 -9.15
C ASP A 416 -5.73 -33.09 -10.57
N ILE A 417 -6.67 -32.75 -11.44
CA ILE A 417 -6.86 -33.39 -12.75
C ILE A 417 -5.75 -32.99 -13.74
N VAL A 418 -5.06 -31.87 -13.48
CA VAL A 418 -4.00 -31.31 -14.33
C VAL A 418 -2.61 -31.72 -13.82
N THR A 419 -2.40 -31.72 -12.51
CA THR A 419 -1.09 -31.92 -11.87
C THR A 419 -0.92 -33.32 -11.26
N GLY A 420 -2.00 -34.08 -11.07
CA GLY A 420 -1.96 -35.43 -10.48
C GLY A 420 -1.63 -35.48 -8.99
N GLN A 421 -1.48 -34.34 -8.32
CA GLN A 421 -1.13 -34.22 -6.90
C GLN A 421 -2.38 -34.24 -6.00
N SER A 422 -2.22 -34.73 -4.76
CA SER A 422 -3.29 -34.68 -3.74
C SER A 422 -3.68 -33.23 -3.46
N ILE A 423 -4.98 -32.94 -3.40
CA ILE A 423 -5.49 -31.58 -3.17
C ILE A 423 -5.27 -31.17 -1.71
N THR A 424 -4.68 -29.99 -1.48
CA THR A 424 -4.56 -29.38 -0.15
C THR A 424 -5.93 -28.84 0.30
N LEU A 425 -6.44 -29.37 1.40
CA LEU A 425 -7.72 -28.99 2.00
C LEU A 425 -7.60 -27.78 2.92
N SER A 426 -6.51 -27.74 3.71
CA SER A 426 -6.21 -26.71 4.69
C SER A 426 -4.70 -26.57 4.80
N ASN A 427 -4.24 -25.37 5.14
CA ASN A 427 -2.85 -25.14 5.50
C ASN A 427 -2.75 -24.07 6.58
N GLY A 428 -1.62 -24.06 7.27
CA GLY A 428 -1.31 -23.10 8.31
C GLY A 428 0.12 -23.29 8.80
N SER A 429 0.41 -22.70 9.95
CA SER A 429 1.67 -22.82 10.65
C SER A 429 1.48 -23.49 12.01
N GLY A 430 2.58 -23.94 12.59
CA GLY A 430 2.66 -24.38 13.97
C GLY A 430 4.06 -24.12 14.51
N PHE A 431 4.31 -24.53 15.75
CA PHE A 431 5.64 -24.49 16.33
C PHE A 431 5.87 -25.64 17.30
N ILE A 432 7.10 -26.13 17.33
CA ILE A 432 7.54 -27.28 18.12
C ILE A 432 7.75 -26.83 19.56
N VAL A 433 7.16 -27.52 20.52
CA VAL A 433 7.23 -27.18 21.96
C VAL A 433 7.88 -28.26 22.81
N LYS A 434 8.17 -29.42 22.22
CA LYS A 434 9.01 -30.46 22.83
C LYS A 434 9.95 -31.07 21.79
N GLU A 435 11.13 -31.44 22.25
CA GLU A 435 12.17 -32.04 21.42
C GLU A 435 11.76 -33.40 20.83
N ASP A 436 10.69 -34.02 21.35
CA ASP A 436 10.09 -35.28 20.89
C ASP A 436 9.04 -35.11 19.77
N GLY A 437 8.91 -33.91 19.20
CA GLY A 437 8.05 -33.64 18.05
C GLY A 437 6.63 -33.22 18.39
N LEU A 438 6.35 -32.81 19.63
CA LEU A 438 5.08 -32.14 19.97
C LEU A 438 5.04 -30.73 19.37
N ILE A 439 3.99 -30.44 18.62
CA ILE A 439 3.75 -29.17 17.93
C ILE A 439 2.40 -28.60 18.37
N LEU A 440 2.36 -27.28 18.51
CA LEU A 440 1.14 -26.50 18.75
C LEU A 440 0.71 -25.76 17.48
N THR A 441 -0.60 -25.66 17.31
CA THR A 441 -1.25 -24.91 16.23
C THR A 441 -2.69 -24.56 16.62
N ASN A 442 -3.44 -23.93 15.71
CA ASN A 442 -4.87 -23.73 15.90
C ASN A 442 -5.68 -24.98 15.59
N ALA A 443 -6.81 -25.14 16.27
CA ALA A 443 -7.75 -26.22 15.98
C ALA A 443 -8.22 -26.13 14.53
N HIS A 444 -8.63 -24.96 14.04
CA HIS A 444 -9.13 -24.82 12.67
C HIS A 444 -8.13 -25.21 11.56
N VAL A 445 -6.82 -25.23 11.85
CA VAL A 445 -5.79 -25.66 10.89
C VAL A 445 -5.86 -27.17 10.67
N VAL A 446 -6.05 -27.94 11.75
CA VAL A 446 -6.01 -29.41 11.76
C VAL A 446 -7.38 -30.07 11.83
N VAL A 447 -8.41 -29.31 12.16
CA VAL A 447 -9.80 -29.78 12.16
C VAL A 447 -10.21 -29.98 10.71
N ASN A 448 -10.20 -31.26 10.33
CA ASN A 448 -11.15 -31.95 9.44
C ASN A 448 -10.51 -32.72 8.26
N LYS A 449 -10.59 -34.05 8.29
CA LYS A 449 -11.49 -34.89 7.44
C LYS A 449 -11.22 -36.39 7.69
N PRO A 450 -12.21 -37.28 7.53
CA PRO A 450 -11.96 -38.72 7.56
C PRO A 450 -11.11 -39.08 6.33
N ASN A 451 -9.96 -39.71 6.57
CA ASN A 451 -8.94 -40.07 5.56
C ASN A 451 -8.10 -38.89 5.01
N ALA A 452 -7.99 -37.78 5.75
CA ALA A 452 -7.00 -36.74 5.43
C ALA A 452 -5.68 -37.00 6.17
N THR A 453 -4.56 -36.73 5.51
CA THR A 453 -3.22 -36.86 6.09
C THR A 453 -2.69 -35.47 6.48
N VAL A 454 -2.19 -35.35 7.71
CA VAL A 454 -1.49 -34.14 8.17
C VAL A 454 -0.04 -34.25 7.75
N ASN A 455 0.43 -33.33 6.93
CA ASN A 455 1.82 -33.20 6.53
C ASN A 455 2.43 -31.98 7.23
N VAL A 456 3.56 -32.20 7.88
CA VAL A 456 4.31 -31.18 8.60
C VAL A 456 5.65 -31.00 7.92
N ARG A 457 5.95 -29.79 7.46
CA ARG A 457 7.26 -29.44 6.91
C ARG A 457 8.07 -28.62 7.90
N LEU A 458 9.29 -29.08 8.18
CA LEU A 458 10.26 -28.38 9.03
C LEU A 458 11.03 -27.30 8.25
N MET A 459 11.74 -26.43 8.96
CA MET A 459 12.54 -25.35 8.35
C MET A 459 13.66 -25.87 7.42
N ASP A 460 14.19 -27.07 7.68
CA ASP A 460 15.19 -27.73 6.83
C ASP A 460 14.61 -28.27 5.51
N GLY A 461 13.29 -28.15 5.32
CA GLY A 461 12.57 -28.64 4.14
C GLY A 461 12.08 -30.08 4.24
N SER A 462 12.40 -30.81 5.31
CA SER A 462 11.93 -32.19 5.52
C SER A 462 10.43 -32.23 5.81
N ASN A 463 9.73 -33.22 5.22
CA ASN A 463 8.30 -33.45 5.39
C ASN A 463 8.05 -34.70 6.25
N HIS A 464 7.14 -34.60 7.20
CA HIS A 464 6.77 -35.67 8.14
C HIS A 464 5.26 -35.78 8.26
N THR A 465 4.77 -37.01 8.47
CA THR A 465 3.36 -37.22 8.79
C THR A 465 3.10 -36.83 10.25
N GLY A 466 2.14 -35.94 10.45
CA GLY A 466 1.67 -35.50 11.77
C GLY A 466 0.46 -36.30 12.26
N PHE A 467 0.39 -36.51 13.57
CA PHE A 467 -0.74 -37.15 14.24
C PHE A 467 -1.36 -36.14 15.22
N VAL A 468 -2.63 -35.81 15.04
CA VAL A 468 -3.36 -34.92 15.96
C VAL A 468 -3.57 -35.66 17.29
N GLU A 469 -3.18 -35.05 18.40
CA GLU A 469 -3.29 -35.66 19.73
C GLU A 469 -4.47 -35.10 20.52
N ASP A 470 -4.58 -33.77 20.60
CA ASP A 470 -5.66 -33.09 21.30
C ASP A 470 -6.16 -31.90 20.49
N VAL A 471 -7.44 -31.60 20.62
CA VAL A 471 -8.10 -30.48 19.97
C VAL A 471 -9.07 -29.84 20.96
N ASP A 472 -8.91 -28.54 21.21
CA ASP A 472 -9.87 -27.70 21.90
C ASP A 472 -10.46 -26.67 20.92
N LEU A 473 -11.65 -26.99 20.39
CA LEU A 473 -12.40 -26.10 19.50
C LEU A 473 -12.89 -24.82 20.21
N LYS A 474 -13.08 -24.85 21.53
CA LYS A 474 -13.49 -23.68 22.30
C LYS A 474 -12.35 -22.67 22.28
N SER A 475 -11.14 -23.11 22.58
CA SER A 475 -9.96 -22.24 22.58
C SER A 475 -9.29 -22.07 21.23
N ASP A 476 -9.75 -22.80 20.21
CA ASP A 476 -9.11 -22.90 18.89
C ASP A 476 -7.64 -23.34 18.98
N LEU A 477 -7.36 -24.34 19.83
CA LEU A 477 -6.03 -24.90 20.07
C LEU A 477 -5.97 -26.38 19.66
N ALA A 478 -4.85 -26.81 19.11
CA ALA A 478 -4.58 -28.22 18.87
C ALA A 478 -3.11 -28.59 19.06
N THR A 479 -2.88 -29.83 19.45
CA THR A 479 -1.55 -30.46 19.46
C THR A 479 -1.45 -31.51 18.35
N LEU A 480 -0.28 -31.58 17.76
CA LEU A 480 0.09 -32.65 16.83
C LEU A 480 1.48 -33.17 17.14
N ARG A 481 1.73 -34.43 16.79
CA ARG A 481 3.00 -35.13 17.00
C ARG A 481 3.59 -35.55 15.67
N ILE A 482 4.88 -35.31 15.48
CA ILE A 482 5.68 -35.96 14.43
C ILE A 482 6.68 -36.95 15.05
N PRO A 483 7.00 -38.08 14.39
CA PRO A 483 7.89 -39.11 14.94
C PRO A 483 9.37 -38.74 14.77
N VAL A 484 9.77 -37.54 15.21
CA VAL A 484 11.14 -37.01 15.10
C VAL A 484 11.58 -36.50 16.46
N LYS A 485 12.85 -36.75 16.81
CA LYS A 485 13.45 -36.35 18.10
C LYS A 485 14.56 -35.34 17.90
N ASN A 486 14.99 -34.71 19.00
CA ASN A 486 16.06 -33.70 19.05
C ASN A 486 15.76 -32.47 18.20
N LEU A 487 14.49 -32.07 18.16
CA LEU A 487 14.04 -30.92 17.41
C LEU A 487 14.26 -29.60 18.18
N PRO A 488 14.53 -28.48 17.47
CA PRO A 488 14.52 -27.16 18.10
C PRO A 488 13.13 -26.84 18.65
N THR A 489 13.08 -26.28 19.86
CA THR A 489 11.83 -25.97 20.56
C THR A 489 11.64 -24.49 20.78
N MET A 490 10.40 -24.05 20.71
CA MET A 490 9.95 -22.73 21.09
C MET A 490 9.75 -22.67 22.60
N LYS A 491 10.33 -21.66 23.24
CA LYS A 491 10.05 -21.38 24.66
C LYS A 491 8.68 -20.72 24.80
N LEU A 492 7.90 -21.15 25.77
CA LEU A 492 6.62 -20.52 26.10
C LEU A 492 6.86 -19.45 27.16
N GLY A 493 6.59 -18.19 26.81
CA GLY A 493 6.70 -17.04 27.71
C GLY A 493 5.49 -16.93 28.64
N SER A 494 5.20 -15.73 29.10
CA SER A 494 4.02 -15.39 29.91
C SER A 494 3.17 -14.37 29.18
N SER A 495 1.86 -14.62 29.05
CA SER A 495 0.91 -13.64 28.51
C SER A 495 0.28 -12.76 29.60
N ALA A 496 0.60 -13.00 30.87
CA ALA A 496 0.18 -12.13 31.97
C ALA A 496 1.01 -10.86 32.08
N ASP A 497 2.28 -10.92 31.65
CA ASP A 497 3.28 -9.85 31.89
C ASP A 497 3.48 -8.92 30.70
N ILE A 498 2.80 -9.19 29.57
CA ILE A 498 2.88 -8.40 28.35
C ILE A 498 2.30 -7.00 28.58
N LYS A 499 2.89 -6.00 27.92
CA LYS A 499 2.44 -4.60 27.97
C LYS A 499 2.04 -4.08 26.59
N PRO A 500 1.02 -3.21 26.51
CA PRO A 500 0.78 -2.46 25.29
C PRO A 500 2.03 -1.68 24.84
N GLY A 501 2.33 -1.71 23.55
CA GLY A 501 3.51 -1.11 22.94
C GLY A 501 4.73 -2.03 22.84
N GLU A 502 4.71 -3.22 23.44
CA GLU A 502 5.79 -4.20 23.27
C GLU A 502 5.90 -4.67 21.82
N TRP A 503 7.13 -4.75 21.31
CA TRP A 503 7.42 -5.30 19.99
C TRP A 503 7.18 -6.81 19.98
N VAL A 504 6.55 -7.27 18.89
CA VAL A 504 6.26 -8.68 18.66
C VAL A 504 6.54 -9.06 17.22
N VAL A 505 6.83 -10.34 17.03
CA VAL A 505 7.06 -10.96 15.73
C VAL A 505 6.04 -12.07 15.53
N ALA A 506 5.15 -11.92 14.57
CA ALA A 506 4.23 -12.96 14.15
C ALA A 506 4.92 -13.82 13.08
N MET A 507 5.21 -15.06 13.44
CA MET A 507 5.94 -15.98 12.57
C MET A 507 5.05 -17.06 11.98
N GLY A 508 5.35 -17.44 10.75
CA GLY A 508 4.79 -18.61 10.10
C GLY A 508 5.62 -19.07 8.91
N SER A 509 5.20 -20.17 8.30
CA SER A 509 5.88 -20.79 7.16
C SER A 509 4.88 -21.05 6.01
N PRO A 510 4.40 -20.03 5.28
CA PRO A 510 3.54 -20.30 4.14
C PRO A 510 4.32 -20.97 3.00
N LEU A 511 3.78 -22.04 2.45
CA LEU A 511 3.97 -22.44 1.03
C LEU A 511 5.41 -22.47 0.51
N ALA A 512 6.25 -23.39 1.01
CA ALA A 512 7.56 -23.83 0.45
C ALA A 512 8.62 -22.75 0.15
N LEU A 513 8.29 -21.47 0.28
CA LEU A 513 9.03 -20.34 -0.21
C LEU A 513 9.02 -19.29 0.90
N SER A 514 10.05 -19.35 1.75
CA SER A 514 10.38 -18.38 2.82
C SER A 514 9.33 -18.19 3.93
N ASN A 515 9.77 -18.33 5.18
CA ASN A 515 8.96 -18.01 6.36
C ASN A 515 8.36 -16.61 6.25
N THR A 516 7.05 -16.48 6.48
CA THR A 516 6.41 -15.17 6.60
C THR A 516 6.61 -14.67 8.01
N VAL A 517 7.49 -13.68 8.11
CA VAL A 517 7.77 -12.96 9.33
C VAL A 517 7.16 -11.58 9.18
N THR A 518 6.28 -11.24 10.10
CA THR A 518 5.75 -9.88 10.23
C THR A 518 6.02 -9.39 11.65
N ALA A 519 6.26 -8.10 11.79
CA ALA A 519 6.53 -7.47 13.09
C ALA A 519 5.54 -6.34 13.32
N GLY A 520 5.27 -6.08 14.59
CA GLY A 520 4.37 -5.03 15.04
C GLY A 520 4.50 -4.85 16.54
N VAL A 521 3.51 -4.21 17.16
CA VAL A 521 3.40 -4.02 18.59
C VAL A 521 2.13 -4.64 19.15
N ILE A 522 2.12 -4.89 20.46
CA ILE A 522 0.90 -5.21 21.20
C ILE A 522 0.05 -3.95 21.30
N SER A 523 -1.13 -3.96 20.69
CA SER A 523 -2.09 -2.85 20.77
C SER A 523 -2.96 -2.94 22.02
N SER A 524 -3.29 -4.16 22.45
CA SER A 524 -4.02 -4.45 23.69
C SER A 524 -3.68 -5.85 24.18
N THR A 525 -3.56 -6.01 25.49
CA THR A 525 -3.23 -7.28 26.13
C THR A 525 -4.47 -8.05 26.57
N GLN A 526 -5.61 -7.36 26.69
CA GLN A 526 -6.85 -7.92 27.19
C GLN A 526 -8.04 -7.46 26.37
N ARG A 527 -8.23 -8.03 25.18
CA ARG A 527 -9.48 -7.84 24.43
C ARG A 527 -10.40 -9.02 24.65
N ALA A 528 -11.51 -8.79 25.34
CA ALA A 528 -12.49 -9.84 25.63
C ALA A 528 -13.14 -10.35 24.33
N SER A 529 -13.38 -11.65 24.26
CA SER A 529 -14.12 -12.34 23.20
C SER A 529 -15.46 -11.67 22.93
N GLU A 530 -16.14 -11.16 23.96
CA GLU A 530 -17.40 -10.42 23.84
C GLU A 530 -17.24 -9.12 23.02
N GLU A 531 -16.12 -8.41 23.18
CA GLU A 531 -15.79 -7.21 22.38
C GLU A 531 -15.51 -7.55 20.91
N LEU A 532 -15.11 -8.79 20.65
CA LEU A 532 -14.92 -9.35 19.31
C LEU A 532 -16.21 -9.99 18.74
N GLY A 533 -17.33 -9.95 19.48
CA GLY A 533 -18.59 -10.58 19.09
C GLY A 533 -18.59 -12.11 19.18
N LEU A 534 -17.63 -12.69 19.92
CA LEU A 534 -17.50 -14.12 20.19
C LEU A 534 -18.24 -14.47 21.50
N ILE A 535 -19.57 -14.35 21.50
CA ILE A 535 -20.40 -14.70 22.66
C ILE A 535 -20.38 -16.22 22.88
N GLY A 536 -20.08 -16.67 24.12
CA GLY A 536 -20.00 -18.09 24.51
C GLY A 536 -18.59 -18.67 24.66
N LYS A 537 -17.55 -17.88 24.36
CA LYS A 537 -16.16 -18.18 24.74
C LYS A 537 -15.78 -17.18 25.83
N ASP A 538 -15.48 -17.62 27.05
CA ASP A 538 -14.85 -16.75 28.07
C ASP A 538 -13.35 -16.67 27.76
N MET A 539 -12.96 -15.91 26.75
CA MET A 539 -11.56 -15.83 26.31
C MET A 539 -11.11 -14.40 26.09
N VAL A 540 -9.90 -14.12 26.53
CA VAL A 540 -9.26 -12.83 26.29
C VAL A 540 -8.19 -13.02 25.22
N TYR A 541 -8.16 -12.16 24.21
CA TYR A 541 -7.19 -12.21 23.11
C TYR A 541 -6.13 -11.13 23.24
N ILE A 542 -4.94 -11.42 22.73
CA ILE A 542 -3.89 -10.44 22.50
C ILE A 542 -4.17 -9.75 21.17
N GLN A 543 -4.23 -8.41 21.15
CA GLN A 543 -4.34 -7.63 19.93
C GLN A 543 -2.97 -7.13 19.50
N THR A 544 -2.65 -7.26 18.22
CA THR A 544 -1.44 -6.70 17.61
C THR A 544 -1.73 -6.08 16.26
N ASP A 545 -0.93 -5.10 15.86
CA ASP A 545 -0.92 -4.57 14.49
C ASP A 545 -0.01 -5.37 13.55
N ALA A 546 0.79 -6.32 14.07
CA ALA A 546 1.57 -7.27 13.29
C ALA A 546 0.63 -8.01 12.31
N PRO A 547 0.86 -7.93 10.99
CA PRO A 547 -0.04 -8.58 10.03
C PRO A 547 -0.09 -10.10 10.19
N ILE A 548 -1.27 -10.63 10.53
CA ILE A 548 -1.56 -12.07 10.52
C ILE A 548 -2.27 -12.42 9.20
N THR A 549 -1.84 -13.52 8.56
CA THR A 549 -2.38 -14.05 7.31
C THR A 549 -2.60 -15.55 7.45
N PHE A 550 -3.21 -16.20 6.46
CA PHE A 550 -3.35 -17.66 6.45
C PHE A 550 -2.00 -18.38 6.60
N GLY A 551 -0.92 -17.79 6.07
CA GLY A 551 0.41 -18.36 6.10
C GLY A 551 1.02 -18.48 7.49
N ASN A 552 0.68 -17.59 8.43
CA ASN A 552 1.20 -17.58 9.80
C ASN A 552 0.16 -17.88 10.88
N SER A 553 -1.11 -18.12 10.50
CA SER A 553 -2.15 -18.67 11.38
C SER A 553 -1.71 -20.01 11.97
N GLY A 554 -1.87 -20.19 13.27
CA GLY A 554 -1.36 -21.33 14.04
C GLY A 554 0.12 -21.22 14.43
N GLY A 555 0.88 -20.30 13.82
CA GLY A 555 2.25 -19.99 14.20
C GLY A 555 2.35 -19.15 15.48
N PRO A 556 3.56 -18.99 16.04
CA PRO A 556 3.73 -18.27 17.29
C PRO A 556 3.75 -16.74 17.08
N LEU A 557 3.20 -16.02 18.07
CA LEU A 557 3.45 -14.60 18.29
C LEU A 557 4.56 -14.48 19.35
N VAL A 558 5.70 -13.91 18.96
CA VAL A 558 6.96 -13.99 19.73
C VAL A 558 7.38 -12.63 20.25
N ASN A 559 7.79 -12.56 21.52
CA ASN A 559 8.36 -11.36 22.12
C ASN A 559 9.85 -11.17 21.73
N LEU A 560 10.49 -10.10 22.21
CA LEU A 560 11.89 -9.83 21.90
C LEU A 560 12.90 -10.80 22.56
N ASP A 561 12.46 -11.59 23.53
CA ASP A 561 13.27 -12.62 24.19
C ASP A 561 13.21 -13.98 23.46
N GLY A 562 12.50 -14.04 22.33
CA GLY A 562 12.34 -15.25 21.53
C GLY A 562 11.34 -16.25 22.11
N GLU A 563 10.44 -15.79 23.00
CA GLU A 563 9.44 -16.60 23.66
C GLU A 563 8.06 -16.41 23.00
N ALA A 564 7.33 -17.50 22.80
CA ALA A 564 5.95 -17.44 22.34
C ALA A 564 5.05 -16.91 23.46
N ILE A 565 4.41 -15.77 23.22
CA ILE A 565 3.43 -15.14 24.11
C ILE A 565 1.99 -15.33 23.61
N GLY A 566 1.82 -15.82 22.38
CA GLY A 566 0.52 -16.25 21.88
C GLY A 566 0.59 -17.10 20.62
N ILE A 567 -0.57 -17.55 20.14
CA ILE A 567 -0.75 -18.27 18.88
C ILE A 567 -1.54 -17.39 17.91
N ASN A 568 -0.94 -17.08 16.77
CA ASN A 568 -1.55 -16.26 15.71
C ASN A 568 -2.86 -16.90 15.27
N SER A 569 -4.01 -16.23 15.41
CA SER A 569 -5.31 -16.86 15.17
C SER A 569 -6.10 -16.17 14.05
N MET A 570 -6.26 -14.85 14.11
CA MET A 570 -7.14 -14.16 13.17
C MET A 570 -6.67 -12.75 12.84
N LYS A 571 -6.96 -12.31 11.61
CA LYS A 571 -6.88 -10.91 11.19
C LYS A 571 -8.29 -10.41 10.92
N VAL A 572 -8.65 -9.27 11.49
CA VAL A 572 -9.95 -8.63 11.23
C VAL A 572 -9.81 -7.62 10.09
N THR A 573 -8.80 -6.76 10.16
CA THR A 573 -8.52 -5.74 9.15
C THR A 573 -7.03 -5.39 9.17
N SER A 574 -6.56 -4.56 8.24
CA SER A 574 -5.16 -4.13 8.25
C SER A 574 -4.86 -3.34 9.53
N GLY A 575 -3.81 -3.72 10.26
CA GLY A 575 -3.45 -3.14 11.55
C GLY A 575 -4.24 -3.67 12.76
N ILE A 576 -5.13 -4.65 12.57
CA ILE A 576 -5.85 -5.31 13.69
C ILE A 576 -5.84 -6.83 13.48
N SER A 577 -4.96 -7.48 14.24
CA SER A 577 -4.81 -8.93 14.30
C SER A 577 -4.93 -9.42 15.76
N PHE A 578 -5.27 -10.69 15.94
CA PHE A 578 -5.45 -11.31 17.25
C PHE A 578 -4.70 -12.63 17.38
N ALA A 579 -4.16 -12.85 18.58
CA ALA A 579 -3.52 -14.09 19.00
C ALA A 579 -4.15 -14.63 20.29
N ILE A 580 -4.21 -15.95 20.40
CA ILE A 580 -4.62 -16.64 21.63
C ILE A 580 -3.48 -16.54 22.64
N PRO A 581 -3.69 -16.04 23.87
CA PRO A 581 -2.62 -15.90 24.85
C PRO A 581 -1.99 -17.24 25.24
N ILE A 582 -0.67 -17.26 25.43
CA ILE A 582 0.06 -18.50 25.70
C ILE A 582 -0.31 -19.16 27.04
N ASP A 583 -0.85 -18.41 28.01
CA ASP A 583 -1.26 -19.01 29.27
C ASP A 583 -2.48 -19.93 29.13
N TYR A 584 -3.41 -19.64 28.19
CA TYR A 584 -4.46 -20.59 27.81
C TYR A 584 -3.88 -21.88 27.22
N VAL A 585 -2.77 -21.76 26.49
CA VAL A 585 -2.06 -22.91 25.91
C VAL A 585 -1.44 -23.77 27.02
N LYS A 586 -0.85 -23.15 28.05
CA LYS A 586 -0.31 -23.88 29.21
C LYS A 586 -1.41 -24.65 29.94
N GLU A 587 -2.58 -24.06 30.12
CA GLU A 587 -3.75 -24.75 30.68
C GLU A 587 -4.22 -25.92 29.81
N PHE A 588 -4.29 -25.71 28.49
CA PHE A 588 -4.67 -26.74 27.52
C PHE A 588 -3.71 -27.94 27.57
N LEU A 589 -2.40 -27.68 27.56
CA LEU A 589 -1.37 -28.72 27.68
C LEU A 589 -1.41 -29.45 29.04
N ALA A 590 -1.87 -28.78 30.11
CA ALA A 590 -2.07 -29.42 31.40
C ALA A 590 -3.31 -30.35 31.40
N LYS A 591 -4.41 -29.93 30.76
CA LYS A 591 -5.68 -30.68 30.65
C LYS A 591 -5.62 -31.86 29.68
N SER A 592 -4.83 -31.76 28.60
CA SER A 592 -4.61 -32.84 27.62
C SER A 592 -4.08 -34.14 28.26
N LYS A 593 -3.41 -34.05 29.43
CA LYS A 593 -2.97 -35.23 30.20
C LYS A 593 -4.12 -36.10 30.72
N THR A 594 -5.36 -35.59 30.76
CA THR A 594 -6.56 -36.32 31.13
C THR A 594 -7.42 -36.58 29.89
N LYS A 595 -7.34 -37.79 29.33
CA LYS A 595 -8.09 -38.18 28.13
C LYS A 595 -9.60 -38.01 28.33
N SER A 596 -10.20 -37.05 27.62
CA SER A 596 -11.66 -36.98 27.45
C SER A 596 -12.06 -37.78 26.20
N PRO A 597 -13.22 -38.47 26.19
CA PRO A 597 -13.66 -39.23 25.04
C PRO A 597 -14.00 -38.31 23.84
N PRO A 598 -13.84 -38.79 22.60
CA PRO A 598 -14.13 -38.01 21.41
C PRO A 598 -15.63 -37.65 21.35
N VAL A 599 -15.92 -36.35 21.30
CA VAL A 599 -17.29 -35.83 21.19
C VAL A 599 -17.65 -35.77 19.71
N SER A 600 -18.69 -36.52 19.31
CA SER A 600 -19.23 -36.45 17.95
C SER A 600 -19.92 -35.10 17.72
N ARG A 601 -19.59 -34.37 16.64
CA ARG A 601 -20.14 -33.03 16.35
C ARG A 601 -20.42 -32.78 14.87
N ARG A 602 -21.40 -31.93 14.58
CA ARG A 602 -21.83 -31.58 13.21
C ARG A 602 -20.95 -30.49 12.58
N TYR A 603 -20.64 -30.66 11.30
CA TYR A 603 -19.72 -29.83 10.52
C TYR A 603 -20.41 -29.16 9.31
N LEU A 604 -20.07 -27.89 9.04
CA LEU A 604 -20.60 -27.09 7.93
C LEU A 604 -19.54 -26.71 6.88
N GLY A 605 -18.30 -26.46 7.32
CA GLY A 605 -17.17 -26.10 6.46
C GLY A 605 -17.14 -24.66 5.97
N ILE A 606 -17.28 -23.73 6.92
CA ILE A 606 -17.15 -22.30 6.72
C ILE A 606 -16.17 -21.69 7.71
N THR A 607 -15.51 -20.63 7.31
CA THR A 607 -14.89 -19.64 8.22
C THR A 607 -15.84 -18.48 8.33
N MET A 608 -16.11 -18.01 9.55
CA MET A 608 -17.12 -16.99 9.81
C MET A 608 -16.61 -15.93 10.77
N LEU A 609 -17.20 -14.74 10.70
CA LEU A 609 -16.93 -13.59 11.57
C LEU A 609 -18.27 -13.05 12.10
N SER A 610 -18.46 -12.99 13.42
CA SER A 610 -19.63 -12.33 14.01
C SER A 610 -19.63 -10.83 13.70
N LEU A 611 -20.79 -10.29 13.32
CA LEU A 611 -20.94 -8.88 13.01
C LEU A 611 -21.23 -8.07 14.28
N THR A 612 -20.20 -7.41 14.81
CA THR A 612 -20.35 -6.40 15.88
C THR A 612 -20.74 -5.04 15.30
N PRO A 613 -21.25 -4.08 16.11
CA PRO A 613 -21.57 -2.73 15.62
C PRO A 613 -20.38 -2.02 14.95
N ASN A 614 -19.17 -2.21 15.47
CA ASN A 614 -17.94 -1.63 14.91
C ASN A 614 -17.56 -2.30 13.57
N ILE A 615 -17.65 -3.63 13.49
CA ILE A 615 -17.38 -4.36 12.24
C ILE A 615 -18.44 -4.00 11.17
N LEU A 616 -19.71 -3.90 11.55
CA LEU A 616 -20.78 -3.42 10.67
C LEU A 616 -20.51 -2.00 10.18
N PHE A 617 -20.05 -1.11 11.06
CA PHE A 617 -19.67 0.25 10.68
C PHE A 617 -18.53 0.24 9.66
N GLU A 618 -17.45 -0.52 9.90
CA GLU A 618 -16.34 -0.63 8.95
C GLU A 618 -16.76 -1.26 7.61
N LEU A 619 -17.57 -2.32 7.66
CA LEU A 619 -18.09 -2.97 6.45
C LEU A 619 -18.98 -2.03 5.63
N ARG A 620 -19.82 -1.21 6.28
CA ARG A 620 -20.63 -0.18 5.60
C ARG A 620 -19.77 0.90 4.96
N MET A 621 -18.70 1.32 5.62
CA MET A 621 -17.78 2.31 5.09
C MET A 621 -17.05 1.80 3.84
N ARG A 622 -16.75 0.49 3.79
CA ARG A 622 -16.07 -0.16 2.66
C ARG A 622 -17.02 -0.65 1.57
N ASN A 623 -18.26 -0.95 1.92
CA ASN A 623 -19.29 -1.43 1.02
C ASN A 623 -20.60 -0.64 1.23
N PRO A 624 -20.72 0.56 0.63
CA PRO A 624 -21.90 1.42 0.77
C PRO A 624 -23.20 0.76 0.28
N GLU A 625 -23.10 -0.32 -0.50
CA GLU A 625 -24.25 -1.06 -1.02
C GLU A 625 -24.84 -2.06 -0.02
N MET A 626 -24.19 -2.29 1.12
CA MET A 626 -24.69 -3.19 2.15
C MET A 626 -26.00 -2.65 2.76
N PRO A 627 -27.08 -3.46 2.86
CA PRO A 627 -28.34 -3.00 3.42
C PRO A 627 -28.18 -2.42 4.83
N SER A 628 -28.71 -1.21 5.05
CA SER A 628 -28.57 -0.46 6.30
C SER A 628 -29.34 -1.08 7.47
N ASP A 629 -30.26 -2.00 7.18
CA ASP A 629 -31.10 -2.70 8.14
C ASP A 629 -30.46 -3.97 8.72
N ILE A 630 -29.24 -4.33 8.28
CA ILE A 630 -28.45 -5.41 8.91
C ILE A 630 -27.79 -4.86 10.17
N ASP A 631 -28.33 -5.20 11.33
CA ASP A 631 -27.80 -4.85 12.66
C ASP A 631 -27.14 -6.03 13.39
N HIS A 632 -27.23 -7.24 12.84
CA HIS A 632 -26.62 -8.47 13.36
C HIS A 632 -26.36 -9.49 12.24
N GLY A 633 -25.54 -10.50 12.53
CA GLY A 633 -25.30 -11.62 11.62
C GLY A 633 -23.93 -12.25 11.81
N ILE A 634 -23.65 -13.28 11.03
CA ILE A 634 -22.30 -13.80 10.82
C ILE A 634 -21.91 -13.63 9.36
N LEU A 635 -20.78 -12.97 9.11
CA LEU A 635 -20.16 -12.87 7.79
C LEU A 635 -19.47 -14.19 7.48
N VAL A 636 -19.82 -14.80 6.35
CA VAL A 636 -19.16 -15.96 5.78
C VAL A 636 -17.88 -15.48 5.11
N TRP A 637 -16.75 -15.71 5.75
CA TRP A 637 -15.46 -15.26 5.25
C TRP A 637 -14.88 -16.20 4.19
N LYS A 638 -15.05 -17.51 4.38
CA LYS A 638 -14.59 -18.54 3.46
C LYS A 638 -15.52 -19.73 3.49
N VAL A 639 -15.68 -20.39 2.35
CA VAL A 639 -16.41 -21.64 2.21
C VAL A 639 -15.46 -22.69 1.67
N ILE A 640 -15.34 -23.83 2.37
CA ILE A 640 -14.44 -24.92 1.98
C ILE A 640 -15.05 -25.67 0.80
N ILE A 641 -14.31 -25.79 -0.31
CA ILE A 641 -14.80 -26.46 -1.52
C ILE A 641 -15.21 -27.90 -1.21
N GLY A 642 -16.43 -28.25 -1.61
CA GLY A 642 -17.04 -29.56 -1.37
C GLY A 642 -17.49 -29.82 0.08
N SER A 643 -17.53 -28.81 0.94
CA SER A 643 -18.18 -28.90 2.26
C SER A 643 -19.71 -28.86 2.16
N PRO A 644 -20.45 -29.18 3.23
CA PRO A 644 -21.88 -28.94 3.30
C PRO A 644 -22.29 -27.53 2.89
N ALA A 645 -21.57 -26.51 3.34
CA ALA A 645 -21.86 -25.13 3.01
C ALA A 645 -21.61 -24.81 1.52
N TYR A 646 -20.55 -25.34 0.94
CA TYR A 646 -20.28 -25.22 -0.50
C TYR A 646 -21.38 -25.87 -1.33
N ASN A 647 -21.74 -27.11 -0.98
CA ASN A 647 -22.79 -27.87 -1.68
C ASN A 647 -24.17 -27.24 -1.50
N GLY A 648 -24.40 -26.55 -0.38
CA GLY A 648 -25.62 -25.79 -0.11
C GLY A 648 -25.64 -24.38 -0.70
N GLY A 649 -24.59 -23.96 -1.44
CA GLY A 649 -24.58 -22.71 -2.20
C GLY A 649 -24.20 -21.46 -1.41
N LEU A 650 -23.63 -21.63 -0.21
CA LEU A 650 -23.06 -20.52 0.57
C LEU A 650 -21.79 -20.01 -0.11
N GLN A 651 -21.56 -18.70 -0.09
CA GLN A 651 -20.43 -18.04 -0.74
C GLN A 651 -19.67 -17.12 0.23
N PRO A 652 -18.35 -16.90 0.03
CA PRO A 652 -17.64 -15.84 0.72
C PRO A 652 -18.31 -14.48 0.50
N GLY A 653 -18.47 -13.70 1.56
CA GLY A 653 -19.17 -12.41 1.56
C GLY A 653 -20.65 -12.50 1.94
N ASP A 654 -21.25 -13.69 2.02
CA ASP A 654 -22.62 -13.85 2.52
C ASP A 654 -22.71 -13.45 3.99
N ILE A 655 -23.79 -12.77 4.40
CA ILE A 655 -24.08 -12.50 5.81
C ILE A 655 -25.28 -13.36 6.23
N VAL A 656 -25.06 -14.35 7.09
CA VAL A 656 -26.16 -15.14 7.67
C VAL A 656 -26.81 -14.34 8.79
N THR A 657 -28.11 -14.12 8.69
CA THR A 657 -28.90 -13.35 9.67
C THR A 657 -29.80 -14.24 10.52
N SER A 658 -30.25 -15.38 9.99
CA SER A 658 -31.04 -16.35 10.75
C SER A 658 -30.84 -17.78 10.27
N ILE A 659 -31.09 -18.75 11.15
CA ILE A 659 -31.07 -20.18 10.86
C ILE A 659 -32.31 -20.83 11.45
N ASN A 660 -33.05 -21.59 10.65
CA ASN A 660 -34.31 -22.24 11.01
C ASN A 660 -35.34 -21.25 11.61
N GLY A 661 -35.31 -20.00 11.15
CA GLY A 661 -36.18 -18.92 11.65
C GLY A 661 -35.66 -18.22 12.92
N SER A 662 -34.62 -18.74 13.57
CA SER A 662 -34.00 -18.11 14.74
C SER A 662 -32.91 -17.12 14.32
N PRO A 663 -32.90 -15.87 14.82
CA PRO A 663 -31.83 -14.91 14.56
C PRO A 663 -30.46 -15.45 14.98
N VAL A 664 -29.44 -15.19 14.16
CA VAL A 664 -28.05 -15.56 14.43
C VAL A 664 -27.26 -14.28 14.57
N ARG A 665 -26.81 -13.99 15.77
CA ARG A 665 -26.04 -12.78 16.11
C ARG A 665 -24.55 -13.08 16.22
N SER A 666 -24.19 -14.33 16.47
CA SER A 666 -22.80 -14.74 16.70
C SER A 666 -22.47 -16.11 16.12
N ALA A 667 -21.18 -16.38 15.98
CA ALA A 667 -20.65 -17.71 15.69
C ALA A 667 -21.11 -18.76 16.73
N GLY A 668 -21.27 -18.37 18.00
CA GLY A 668 -21.78 -19.23 19.07
C GLY A 668 -23.19 -19.72 18.78
N ASP A 669 -24.07 -18.85 18.30
CA ASP A 669 -25.44 -19.21 17.93
C ASP A 669 -25.47 -20.27 16.82
N LEU A 670 -24.59 -20.13 15.81
CA LEU A 670 -24.45 -21.15 14.77
C LEU A 670 -23.98 -22.50 15.36
N TYR A 671 -23.00 -22.49 16.26
CA TYR A 671 -22.51 -23.72 16.89
C TYR A 671 -23.59 -24.40 17.75
N SER A 672 -24.34 -23.64 18.55
CA SER A 672 -25.46 -24.17 19.34
C SER A 672 -26.55 -24.77 18.45
N VAL A 673 -26.83 -24.14 17.31
CA VAL A 673 -27.76 -24.69 16.31
C VAL A 673 -27.19 -25.98 15.71
N LEU A 674 -25.89 -26.06 15.40
CA LEU A 674 -25.27 -27.28 14.88
C LEU A 674 -25.31 -28.45 15.87
N GLU A 675 -25.11 -28.18 17.16
CA GLU A 675 -25.18 -29.20 18.22
C GLU A 675 -26.59 -29.80 18.35
N THR A 676 -27.62 -28.97 18.20
CA THR A 676 -29.02 -29.35 18.45
C THR A 676 -29.81 -29.75 17.20
N ALA A 677 -29.43 -29.31 15.99
CA ALA A 677 -30.26 -29.45 14.80
C ALA A 677 -30.25 -30.87 14.19
N PRO A 678 -31.38 -31.61 14.18
CA PRO A 678 -31.42 -33.02 13.77
C PRO A 678 -31.28 -33.28 12.25
N GLY A 679 -31.00 -32.26 11.43
CA GLY A 679 -30.97 -32.39 9.97
C GLY A 679 -30.61 -31.09 9.24
N LYS A 680 -31.33 -30.79 8.15
CA LYS A 680 -31.07 -29.62 7.29
C LYS A 680 -31.23 -28.31 8.05
N LEU A 681 -30.32 -27.37 7.79
CA LEU A 681 -30.36 -25.98 8.26
C LEU A 681 -30.87 -25.08 7.14
N SER A 682 -31.94 -24.34 7.40
CA SER A 682 -32.45 -23.29 6.52
C SER A 682 -31.84 -21.96 6.95
N MET A 683 -30.88 -21.43 6.21
CA MET A 683 -30.11 -20.23 6.57
C MET A 683 -30.54 -19.04 5.71
N LEU A 684 -31.02 -17.96 6.34
CA LEU A 684 -31.29 -16.70 5.65
C LEU A 684 -30.00 -15.90 5.52
N ILE A 685 -29.59 -15.66 4.28
CA ILE A 685 -28.36 -14.93 3.95
C ILE A 685 -28.65 -13.62 3.24
N VAL A 686 -27.77 -12.65 3.41
CA VAL A 686 -27.69 -11.44 2.60
C VAL A 686 -26.47 -11.53 1.70
N ARG A 687 -26.68 -11.40 0.39
CA ARG A 687 -25.64 -11.40 -0.64
C ARG A 687 -25.74 -10.12 -1.45
N GLY A 688 -24.83 -9.17 -1.22
CA GLY A 688 -24.97 -7.82 -1.76
C GLY A 688 -26.26 -7.16 -1.26
N LYS A 689 -27.20 -6.83 -2.16
CA LYS A 689 -28.51 -6.24 -1.83
C LYS A 689 -29.63 -7.27 -1.67
N THR A 690 -29.41 -8.54 -2.00
CA THR A 690 -30.47 -9.55 -2.03
C THR A 690 -30.47 -10.40 -0.76
N ARG A 691 -31.68 -10.77 -0.31
CA ARG A 691 -31.88 -11.74 0.77
C ARG A 691 -32.36 -13.05 0.18
N THR A 692 -31.65 -14.13 0.49
CA THR A 692 -31.91 -15.45 -0.06
C THR A 692 -31.83 -16.49 1.05
N THR A 693 -32.63 -17.54 0.98
CA THR A 693 -32.53 -18.67 1.91
C THR A 693 -31.77 -19.81 1.25
N VAL A 694 -30.72 -20.31 1.90
CA VAL A 694 -29.98 -21.50 1.48
C VAL A 694 -30.23 -22.65 2.44
N THR A 695 -30.33 -23.88 1.92
CA THR A 695 -30.53 -25.07 2.75
C THR A 695 -29.25 -25.90 2.77
N ILE A 696 -28.65 -26.06 3.96
CA ILE A 696 -27.38 -26.76 4.15
C ILE A 696 -27.61 -27.99 5.02
N THR A 697 -27.04 -29.14 4.66
CA THR A 697 -27.15 -30.37 5.46
C THR A 697 -25.81 -30.64 6.15
N PRO A 698 -25.68 -30.37 7.47
CA PRO A 698 -24.42 -30.58 8.18
C PRO A 698 -24.04 -32.07 8.19
N GLU A 699 -22.73 -32.36 8.15
CA GLU A 699 -22.19 -33.72 8.25
C GLU A 699 -21.89 -34.04 9.73
N ILE A 700 -22.18 -35.26 10.20
CA ILE A 700 -21.85 -35.70 11.57
C ILE A 700 -20.42 -36.26 11.57
N HIS A 701 -19.62 -35.82 12.54
CA HIS A 701 -18.27 -36.31 12.81
C HIS A 701 -18.16 -37.03 14.13
#